data_AF-D9Q9S3-F1
#
_entry.id   AF-D9Q9S3-F1
#
_cell.length_a   1.000
_cell.length_b   1.000
_cell.length_c   1.000
_cell.angle_alpha   90.00
_cell.angle_beta   90.00
_cell.angle_gamma   90.00
#
_symmetry.space_group_name_H-M   'P 1'
#
loop_
_entity.id
_entity.type
_entity.pdbx_description
1 polymer ?
#
loop_
_entity_poly.entity_id
_entity_poly.type
_entity_poly.pdbx_seq_one_letter_code
_entity_poly.pdbx_strand_id
1 'polypeptide(L)'
;MTTHLLHGLWLKASGLHLWIEQVEGHKIVTADSVPEGTFPPQVMGILAGKRFNHRVRTTLLTPKGREVTLPLPTVAFTPEQAVSTLATIATVTPMTATLDQRSSIAPDLLWLVRMYEGLAQFVRAGRVTIKMNFADHQWWPMWQLSSGLSERGWIAQMTAAAPGVLVANGGSAVAEDIADELPHWIAHSLLQELAAEPRPTEWHSFSSALLHSKALRKGTAQLVSALNSWKDSIASVNLQIVFLVEEPPKEDDSAMDPLEILWPVRVQVRSGVDSPQPIVVSKFDRVTVERLQALLREAIVVTPLVDPAREHTNSFQQYVLQRAENAGDWDCYLSTDELVEFIGSAVTTLRARGFAVMLPRAWSQQETKAHITIGDPAESSTQAKIGLDKIVDYNWRISVGSVELSDEEMNELVRSKSGLIRLRGEWVMADTAAVKRISEYMSELAAQSRKRKRAELDRAMMAAQLAKANDQPGWQQLEAHAETLAERFNNEFADFGQVTLAELREIAIKAAEKEPVEFQGSTWHTSLVGGLVSQDIPAPQRIELPDTVHASLREYQRRGVDWLAWMSKNGLGAVLADDMGLGKTLQLLSLEAAERANQSEEPNGPTLVVAPTSVVGNWAREAHKFVPSLRILVHHGSSRLRDAAFLEKVQESDIVVTSYGTIARDHQLLSQVQWERVVLDEAQQIKNSATKVSKAVRAMPSKHRIALTGTPVENRLSEMRSILDFCNPGVLGSASFFRNHFARAIEREQDETMTERLRSLTAPFVLRRLKTDPSIVDDLPEKTEIILTVDMKPEQAALYRAYVEDIQKQIDQAEGISKRGLVLSALTKIKQICNHPAHFLSDDSDVTVKGKHRSGKVEELMRLVSDAVESEQRLLIFTQYRAFGEILAPYLSDYFGAQIPFLHGGVSKVGRDRMVENFQSPQGPPAMILSLKAGGTGLNLTAASIVVHMDRWWNPAVENQATDRAFRIGQRKDVTVYKMITAGTLEESIQDILDGKTQLASAVVGEGEGWLTELSPEELAMLMSYRGRDT
;
A
#
# COMPACT_ATOMS: atom_id res chain seq x y z
N MET A 1 19.84 44.39 52.62
CA MET A 1 18.85 43.89 53.62
C MET A 1 17.48 44.29 53.12
N THR A 2 16.61 43.31 52.90
CA THR A 2 15.27 43.53 52.34
C THR A 2 14.39 44.29 53.33
N THR A 3 13.91 45.47 52.95
CA THR A 3 13.05 46.32 53.81
C THR A 3 11.57 46.01 53.67
N HIS A 4 11.16 45.55 52.48
CA HIS A 4 9.77 45.19 52.15
C HIS A 4 9.72 43.87 51.39
N LEU A 5 8.66 43.10 51.60
CA LEU A 5 8.36 41.86 50.91
C LEU A 5 7.02 41.97 50.18
N LEU A 6 7.00 41.53 48.92
CA LEU A 6 5.78 41.34 48.15
C LEU A 6 5.35 39.89 48.25
N HIS A 7 4.16 39.69 48.79
CA HIS A 7 3.55 38.37 48.96
C HIS A 7 2.43 38.13 47.96
N GLY A 8 2.13 36.86 47.71
CA GLY A 8 1.09 36.37 46.83
C GLY A 8 0.22 35.32 47.50
N LEU A 9 -1.09 35.43 47.29
CA LEU A 9 -2.10 34.49 47.75
C LEU A 9 -2.99 34.10 46.56
N TRP A 10 -3.26 32.81 46.40
CA TRP A 10 -4.24 32.33 45.44
C TRP A 10 -5.52 31.92 46.14
N LEU A 11 -6.67 32.38 45.64
CA LEU A 11 -8.00 31.98 46.08
C LEU A 11 -8.84 31.54 44.89
N LYS A 12 -9.41 30.35 44.95
CA LYS A 12 -10.24 29.77 43.88
C LYS A 12 -11.37 30.68 43.39
N ALA A 13 -11.94 31.50 44.28
CA ALA A 13 -13.05 32.38 43.93
C ALA A 13 -12.63 33.73 43.31
N SER A 14 -11.39 34.16 43.50
CA SER A 14 -10.97 35.54 43.21
C SER A 14 -9.57 35.69 42.58
N GLY A 15 -8.88 34.58 42.32
CA GLY A 15 -7.59 34.54 41.63
C GLY A 15 -6.41 34.93 42.52
N LEU A 16 -5.49 35.71 41.95
CA LEU A 16 -4.24 36.11 42.58
C LEU A 16 -4.43 37.41 43.39
N HIS A 17 -4.00 37.40 44.63
CA HIS A 17 -3.97 38.55 45.53
C HIS A 17 -2.54 38.88 45.93
N LEU A 18 -2.13 40.13 45.76
CA LEU A 18 -0.82 40.61 46.18
C LEU A 18 -0.94 41.60 47.36
N TRP A 19 -0.05 41.49 48.34
CA TRP A 19 0.09 42.47 49.43
C TRP A 19 1.55 42.71 49.77
N ILE A 20 1.81 43.84 50.45
CA ILE A 20 3.17 44.28 50.79
C ILE A 20 3.33 44.26 52.31
N GLU A 21 4.40 43.61 52.77
CA GLU A 21 4.83 43.61 54.16
C GLU A 21 6.09 44.44 54.32
N GLN A 22 6.10 45.37 55.27
CA GLN A 22 7.32 45.97 55.79
C GLN A 22 7.93 45.02 56.83
N VAL A 23 9.13 44.52 56.54
CA VAL A 23 9.82 43.48 57.33
C VAL A 23 10.03 43.93 58.77
N GLU A 24 10.43 45.19 58.94
CA GLU A 24 10.58 45.78 60.27
C GLU A 24 9.20 46.04 60.90
N GLY A 25 8.86 45.24 61.91
CA GLY A 25 7.60 45.34 62.64
C GLY A 25 6.41 44.64 61.99
N HIS A 26 6.61 43.87 60.91
CA HIS A 26 5.60 43.04 60.25
C HIS A 26 4.30 43.81 59.92
N LYS A 27 4.45 45.01 59.37
CA LYS A 27 3.31 45.89 59.04
C LYS A 27 2.90 45.69 57.60
N ILE A 28 1.60 45.52 57.36
CA ILE A 28 1.07 45.51 55.99
C ILE A 28 0.89 46.95 55.52
N VAL A 29 1.50 47.26 54.39
CA VAL A 29 1.59 48.63 53.85
C VAL A 29 1.08 48.68 52.41
N THR A 30 0.83 49.88 51.90
CA THR A 30 0.41 50.11 50.51
C THR A 30 1.61 50.46 49.63
N ALA A 31 1.46 50.34 48.31
CA ALA A 31 2.54 50.65 47.36
C ALA A 31 3.11 52.09 47.54
N ASP A 32 2.27 53.06 47.92
CA ASP A 32 2.69 54.47 48.12
C ASP A 32 3.71 54.68 49.26
N SER A 33 3.80 53.73 50.20
CA SER A 33 4.72 53.78 51.34
C SER A 33 6.03 53.01 51.11
N VAL A 34 6.22 52.43 49.92
CA VAL A 34 7.42 51.68 49.58
C VAL A 34 8.45 52.60 48.90
N PRO A 35 9.71 52.64 49.37
CA PRO A 35 10.75 53.44 48.73
C PRO A 35 10.98 53.03 47.26
N GLU A 36 11.21 54.01 46.38
CA GLU A 36 11.55 53.74 44.97
C GLU A 36 12.79 52.85 44.86
N GLY A 37 12.76 51.90 43.91
CA GLY A 37 13.85 50.95 43.69
C GLY A 37 13.86 49.72 44.62
N THR A 38 12.91 49.62 45.56
CA THR A 38 12.78 48.46 46.47
C THR A 38 12.42 47.17 45.73
N PHE A 39 11.43 47.23 44.83
CA PHE A 39 11.03 46.09 44.00
C PHE A 39 11.69 46.14 42.61
N PRO A 40 11.81 44.99 41.90
CA PRO A 40 12.21 44.96 40.50
C PRO A 40 11.33 45.89 39.63
N PRO A 41 11.87 46.52 38.56
CA PRO A 41 11.10 47.41 37.68
C PRO A 41 9.83 46.77 37.12
N GLN A 42 9.88 45.48 36.80
CA GLN A 42 8.75 44.65 36.34
C GLN A 42 7.62 44.61 37.37
N VAL A 43 7.98 44.43 38.64
CA VAL A 43 7.03 44.37 39.77
C VAL A 43 6.47 45.76 40.06
N MET A 44 7.30 46.80 40.00
CA MET A 44 6.84 48.19 40.13
C MET A 44 5.80 48.54 39.05
N GLY A 45 6.01 48.08 37.81
CA GLY A 45 5.05 48.27 36.72
C GLY A 45 3.69 47.61 36.97
N ILE A 46 3.67 46.44 37.61
CA ILE A 46 2.43 45.73 38.00
C ILE A 46 1.67 46.50 39.09
N LEU A 47 2.40 47.05 40.08
CA LEU A 47 1.82 47.73 41.24
C LEU A 47 1.46 49.20 40.96
N ALA A 48 2.07 49.82 39.95
CA ALA A 48 1.86 51.21 39.58
C ALA A 48 0.37 51.51 39.29
N GLY A 49 -0.18 52.51 39.97
CA GLY A 49 -1.57 52.95 39.78
C GLY A 49 -2.64 51.99 40.31
N LYS A 50 -2.28 50.88 40.96
CA LYS A 50 -3.23 49.93 41.56
C LYS A 50 -3.58 50.34 42.99
N ARG A 51 -4.87 50.25 43.35
CA ARG A 51 -5.37 50.54 44.70
C ARG A 51 -5.54 49.24 45.49
N PHE A 52 -4.99 49.17 46.71
CA PHE A 52 -5.06 48.01 47.62
C PHE A 52 -6.39 47.98 48.38
N ASN A 53 -7.50 47.97 47.65
CA ASN A 53 -8.84 48.15 48.20
C ASN A 53 -9.53 46.82 48.57
N HIS A 54 -9.04 45.68 48.05
CA HIS A 54 -9.65 44.38 48.34
C HIS A 54 -9.21 43.89 49.72
N ARG A 55 -10.17 43.72 50.63
CA ARG A 55 -9.92 43.21 51.99
C ARG A 55 -10.17 41.71 52.03
N VAL A 56 -9.09 40.93 52.04
CA VAL A 56 -9.15 39.46 52.13
C VAL A 56 -8.86 39.05 53.56
N ARG A 57 -9.72 38.22 54.15
CA ARG A 57 -9.49 37.69 55.49
C ARG A 57 -8.49 36.53 55.39
N THR A 58 -7.27 36.76 55.85
CA THR A 58 -6.14 35.83 55.65
C THR A 58 -5.58 35.42 57.00
N THR A 59 -5.32 34.12 57.16
CA THR A 59 -4.60 33.54 58.29
C THR A 59 -3.09 33.61 58.01
N LEU A 60 -2.36 34.31 58.86
CA LEU A 60 -0.90 34.48 58.80
C LEU A 60 -0.24 33.89 60.05
N LEU A 61 1.00 33.45 59.92
CA LEU A 61 1.84 33.05 61.04
C LEU A 61 2.66 34.25 61.52
N THR A 62 2.53 34.58 62.80
CA THR A 62 3.40 35.57 63.44
C THR A 62 4.84 35.04 63.57
N PRO A 63 5.85 35.90 63.75
CA PRO A 63 7.24 35.47 63.99
C PRO A 63 7.42 34.55 65.21
N LYS A 64 6.44 34.53 66.12
CA LYS A 64 6.38 33.65 67.30
C LYS A 64 5.60 32.35 67.06
N GLY A 65 5.25 32.05 65.81
CA GLY A 65 4.53 30.83 65.41
C GLY A 65 3.05 30.79 65.78
N ARG A 66 2.43 31.92 66.17
CA ARG A 66 0.98 31.98 66.42
C ARG A 66 0.23 32.34 65.13
N GLU A 67 -0.84 31.61 64.84
CA GLU A 67 -1.76 31.94 63.75
C GLU A 67 -2.65 33.14 64.12
N VAL A 68 -2.75 34.11 63.23
CA VAL A 68 -3.60 35.29 63.37
C VAL A 68 -4.36 35.50 62.07
N THR A 69 -5.69 35.58 62.17
CA THR A 69 -6.56 35.87 61.04
C THR A 69 -6.94 37.35 61.02
N LEU A 70 -6.57 38.08 59.96
CA LEU A 70 -6.85 39.51 59.83
C LEU A 70 -7.20 39.92 58.39
N PRO A 71 -7.96 41.02 58.20
CA PRO A 71 -8.30 41.52 56.87
C PRO A 71 -7.12 42.28 56.22
N LEU A 72 -6.48 41.67 55.22
CA LEU A 72 -5.36 42.24 54.48
C LEU A 72 -5.85 43.14 53.33
N PRO A 73 -5.32 44.36 53.18
CA PRO A 73 -5.45 45.13 51.94
C PRO A 73 -4.62 44.47 50.84
N THR A 74 -5.27 44.05 49.76
CA THR A 74 -4.65 43.36 48.62
C THR A 74 -5.00 44.04 47.30
N VAL A 75 -4.17 43.81 46.29
CA VAL A 75 -4.54 43.99 44.88
C VAL A 75 -4.97 42.64 44.33
N ALA A 76 -6.19 42.55 43.81
CA ALA A 76 -6.74 41.34 43.22
C ALA A 76 -6.54 41.33 41.70
N PHE A 77 -6.17 40.18 41.16
CA PHE A 77 -6.02 39.90 39.74
C PHE A 77 -6.88 38.69 39.40
N THR A 78 -7.72 38.82 38.37
CA THR A 78 -8.46 37.67 37.83
C THR A 78 -7.48 36.58 37.37
N PRO A 79 -7.90 35.32 37.26
CA PRO A 79 -7.04 34.25 36.74
C PRO A 79 -6.36 34.58 35.41
N GLU A 80 -7.07 35.27 34.50
CA GLU A 80 -6.50 35.79 33.25
C GLU A 80 -5.38 36.81 33.49
N GLN A 81 -5.64 37.82 34.33
CA GLN A 81 -4.66 38.84 34.68
C GLN A 81 -3.47 38.27 35.46
N ALA A 82 -3.71 37.22 36.25
CA ALA A 82 -2.69 36.54 37.03
C ALA A 82 -1.65 35.87 36.13
N VAL A 83 -2.03 35.31 34.98
CA VAL A 83 -1.08 34.76 33.98
C VAL A 83 -0.12 35.84 33.51
N SER A 84 -0.61 37.00 33.07
CA SER A 84 0.25 38.12 32.64
C SER A 84 1.13 38.65 33.78
N THR A 85 0.57 38.72 34.99
CA THR A 85 1.27 39.18 36.19
C THR A 85 2.41 38.23 36.58
N LEU A 86 2.14 36.93 36.70
CA LEU A 86 3.13 35.91 37.05
C LEU A 86 4.18 35.74 35.95
N ALA A 87 3.79 35.83 34.66
CA ALA A 87 4.72 35.84 33.54
C ALA A 87 5.71 36.99 33.63
N THR A 88 5.22 38.20 33.96
CA THR A 88 6.04 39.40 34.10
C THR A 88 7.02 39.25 35.28
N ILE A 89 6.58 38.68 36.40
CA ILE A 89 7.44 38.41 37.57
C ILE A 89 8.48 37.31 37.27
N ALA A 90 8.12 36.28 36.50
CA ALA A 90 9.05 35.22 36.09
C ALA A 90 10.25 35.74 35.27
N THR A 91 10.11 36.87 34.57
CA THR A 91 11.23 37.51 33.84
C THR A 91 12.28 38.15 34.73
N VAL A 92 12.05 38.22 36.05
CA VAL A 92 13.00 38.78 37.01
C VAL A 92 14.17 37.81 37.20
N THR A 93 15.30 38.10 36.55
CA THR A 93 16.52 37.29 36.57
C THR A 93 17.69 38.09 37.16
N PRO A 94 18.85 37.48 37.44
CA PRO A 94 20.04 38.22 37.85
C PRO A 94 20.48 39.31 36.86
N MET A 95 20.06 39.21 35.58
CA MET A 95 20.34 40.21 34.55
C MET A 95 19.39 41.41 34.57
N THR A 96 18.21 41.28 35.18
CA THR A 96 17.16 42.30 35.13
C THR A 96 16.86 42.98 36.47
N ALA A 97 17.37 42.45 37.59
CA ALA A 97 17.19 43.00 38.93
C ALA A 97 18.36 42.66 39.88
N THR A 98 18.61 43.55 40.84
CA THR A 98 19.67 43.36 41.86
C THR A 98 19.34 42.23 42.84
N LEU A 99 20.33 41.76 43.60
CA LEU A 99 20.13 40.71 44.61
C LEU A 99 19.14 41.14 45.71
N ASP A 100 19.23 42.39 46.19
CA ASP A 100 18.27 42.94 47.16
C ASP A 100 16.85 43.03 46.56
N GLN A 101 16.70 43.48 45.30
CA GLN A 101 15.40 43.52 44.62
C GLN A 101 14.80 42.13 44.42
N ARG A 102 15.60 41.13 44.05
CA ARG A 102 15.11 39.75 43.93
C ARG A 102 14.70 39.16 45.28
N SER A 103 15.39 39.55 46.34
CA SER A 103 15.08 39.12 47.71
C SER A 103 13.82 39.77 48.29
N SER A 104 13.26 40.79 47.61
CA SER A 104 11.99 41.45 47.97
C SER A 104 10.73 40.70 47.53
N ILE A 105 10.87 39.62 46.76
CA ILE A 105 9.76 38.74 46.38
C ILE A 105 9.67 37.62 47.41
N ALA A 106 8.53 37.49 48.08
CA ALA A 106 8.36 36.52 49.16
C ALA A 106 8.32 35.06 48.63
N PRO A 107 8.66 34.06 49.47
CA PRO A 107 8.65 32.65 49.07
C PRO A 107 7.29 32.14 48.56
N ASP A 108 6.19 32.65 49.10
CA ASP A 108 4.82 32.34 48.64
C ASP A 108 4.56 32.81 47.21
N LEU A 109 4.95 34.04 46.88
CA LEU A 109 4.86 34.55 45.52
C LEU A 109 5.82 33.82 44.57
N LEU A 110 7.04 33.49 45.01
CA LEU A 110 7.98 32.69 44.20
C LEU A 110 7.44 31.28 43.93
N TRP A 111 6.74 30.67 44.88
CA TRP A 111 6.08 29.38 44.66
C TRP A 111 4.96 29.49 43.61
N LEU A 112 4.16 30.57 43.64
CA LEU A 112 3.14 30.84 42.62
C LEU A 112 3.75 31.08 41.23
N VAL A 113 4.90 31.75 41.16
CA VAL A 113 5.66 31.92 39.92
C VAL A 113 6.13 30.56 39.39
N ARG A 114 6.69 29.69 40.24
CA ARG A 114 7.10 28.33 39.85
C ARG A 114 5.93 27.47 39.40
N MET A 115 4.77 27.61 40.06
CA MET A 115 3.53 26.95 39.61
C MET A 115 3.17 27.40 38.19
N TYR A 116 3.18 28.71 37.92
CA TYR A 116 2.93 29.24 36.59
C TYR A 116 3.96 28.75 35.56
N GLU A 117 5.26 28.78 35.86
CA GLU A 117 6.32 28.36 34.94
C GLU A 117 6.19 26.88 34.56
N GLY A 118 5.94 26.00 35.53
CA GLY A 118 5.75 24.57 35.28
C GLY A 118 4.48 24.29 34.47
N LEU A 119 3.36 24.92 34.82
CA LEU A 119 2.12 24.81 34.04
C LEU A 119 2.30 25.36 32.62
N ALA A 120 3.01 26.48 32.45
CA ALA A 120 3.33 27.04 31.14
C ALA A 120 4.20 26.10 30.29
N GLN A 121 5.14 25.39 30.91
CA GLN A 121 5.95 24.38 30.22
C GLN A 121 5.09 23.21 29.75
N PHE A 122 4.18 22.71 30.59
CA PHE A 122 3.25 21.65 30.19
C PHE A 122 2.32 22.09 29.05
N VAL A 123 1.74 23.30 29.15
CA VAL A 123 0.85 23.84 28.11
C VAL A 123 1.61 24.02 26.78
N ARG A 124 2.84 24.56 26.80
CA ARG A 124 3.69 24.68 25.60
C ARG A 124 4.07 23.35 24.99
N ALA A 125 4.24 22.31 25.81
CA ALA A 125 4.48 20.95 25.36
C ALA A 125 3.20 20.25 24.84
N GLY A 126 2.06 20.95 24.78
CA GLY A 126 0.80 20.38 24.32
C GLY A 126 0.13 19.44 25.33
N ARG A 127 0.54 19.46 26.60
CA ARG A 127 -0.01 18.61 27.68
C ARG A 127 -1.31 19.18 28.24
N VAL A 128 -2.26 19.44 27.35
CA VAL A 128 -3.59 19.95 27.66
C VAL A 128 -4.67 19.16 26.95
N THR A 129 -5.80 19.02 27.62
CA THR A 129 -7.05 18.49 27.11
C THR A 129 -8.13 19.58 27.18
N ILE A 130 -9.36 19.24 26.78
CA ILE A 130 -10.48 20.17 26.82
C ILE A 130 -11.46 19.68 27.87
N LYS A 131 -12.03 20.61 28.63
CA LYS A 131 -13.17 20.37 29.52
C LYS A 131 -14.32 21.33 29.19
N MET A 132 -15.53 20.91 29.54
CA MET A 132 -16.71 21.77 29.52
C MET A 132 -17.04 22.18 30.95
N ASN A 133 -16.99 23.47 31.24
CA ASN A 133 -17.42 24.02 32.52
C ASN A 133 -18.80 24.66 32.40
N PHE A 134 -19.65 24.47 33.40
CA PHE A 134 -20.97 25.08 33.44
C PHE A 134 -20.97 26.21 34.46
N ALA A 135 -21.02 27.46 33.97
CA ALA A 135 -20.99 28.67 34.78
C ALA A 135 -21.96 29.71 34.19
N ASP A 136 -22.64 30.48 35.03
CA ASP A 136 -23.63 31.50 34.65
C ASP A 136 -24.73 30.98 33.70
N HIS A 137 -25.21 29.76 33.95
CA HIS A 137 -26.17 29.04 33.11
C HIS A 137 -25.72 28.80 31.66
N GLN A 138 -24.41 28.88 31.40
CA GLN A 138 -23.80 28.70 30.09
C GLN A 138 -22.67 27.67 30.13
N TRP A 139 -22.41 27.07 28.98
CA TRP A 139 -21.34 26.09 28.79
C TRP A 139 -20.09 26.76 28.23
N TRP A 140 -18.97 26.61 28.93
CA TRP A 140 -17.69 27.21 28.62
C TRP A 140 -16.68 26.12 28.27
N PRO A 141 -16.22 26.04 27.00
CA PRO A 141 -15.10 25.17 26.66
C PRO A 141 -13.80 25.77 27.20
N MET A 142 -13.05 24.99 27.98
CA MET A 142 -11.81 25.44 28.61
C MET A 142 -10.69 24.41 28.40
N TRP A 143 -9.45 24.88 28.39
CA TRP A 143 -8.29 23.99 28.41
C TRP A 143 -8.05 23.49 29.84
N GLN A 144 -7.71 22.22 29.99
CA GLN A 144 -7.38 21.59 31.26
C GLN A 144 -6.05 20.85 31.12
N LEU A 145 -5.24 20.80 32.16
CA LEU A 145 -4.01 20.00 32.15
C LEU A 145 -4.33 18.51 31.89
N SER A 146 -3.49 17.82 31.12
CA SER A 146 -3.61 16.36 30.96
C SER A 146 -3.35 15.62 32.27
N SER A 147 -4.00 14.46 32.43
CA SER A 147 -3.95 13.67 33.66
C SER A 147 -2.86 12.59 33.65
N GLY A 148 -1.69 12.85 33.07
CA GLY A 148 -0.57 11.90 32.97
C GLY A 148 0.20 11.71 34.30
N LEU A 149 1.09 10.72 34.36
CA LEU A 149 1.91 10.44 35.56
C LEU A 149 2.85 11.60 35.90
N SER A 150 3.47 12.18 34.88
CA SER A 150 4.43 13.28 35.03
C SER A 150 3.79 14.54 35.62
N GLU A 151 2.59 14.91 35.14
CA GLU A 151 1.83 16.06 35.63
C GLU A 151 1.33 15.83 37.06
N ARG A 152 0.79 14.65 37.36
CA ARG A 152 0.33 14.30 38.72
C ARG A 152 1.47 14.25 39.71
N GLY A 153 2.62 13.67 39.32
CA GLY A 153 3.82 13.63 40.15
C GLY A 153 4.37 15.02 40.43
N TRP A 154 4.40 15.90 39.44
CA TRP A 154 4.82 17.29 39.62
C TRP A 154 3.85 18.08 40.50
N ILE A 155 2.53 17.94 40.30
CA ILE A 155 1.53 18.59 41.17
C ILE A 155 1.70 18.10 42.61
N ALA A 156 1.89 16.81 42.84
CA ALA A 156 2.12 16.27 44.18
C ALA A 156 3.38 16.85 44.83
N GLN A 157 4.48 17.03 44.08
CA GLN A 157 5.68 17.71 44.56
C GLN A 157 5.40 19.18 44.90
N MET A 158 4.64 19.88 44.07
CA MET A 158 4.26 21.27 44.32
C MET A 158 3.34 21.41 45.55
N THR A 159 2.39 20.49 45.72
CA THR A 159 1.55 20.38 46.92
C THR A 159 2.39 20.15 48.17
N ALA A 160 3.36 19.23 48.12
CA ALA A 160 4.27 18.98 49.24
C ALA A 160 5.18 20.18 49.57
N ALA A 161 5.56 20.95 48.55
CA ALA A 161 6.37 22.16 48.68
C ALA A 161 5.55 23.44 48.94
N ALA A 162 4.22 23.34 49.10
CA ALA A 162 3.34 24.50 49.22
C ALA A 162 3.61 25.30 50.52
N PRO A 163 3.89 26.61 50.43
CA PRO A 163 4.06 27.49 51.58
C PRO A 163 2.85 27.47 52.52
N GLY A 164 3.10 27.45 53.83
CA GLY A 164 2.05 27.33 54.84
C GLY A 164 0.97 28.42 54.76
N VAL A 165 1.31 29.64 54.32
CA VAL A 165 0.33 30.72 54.09
C VAL A 165 -0.64 30.40 52.96
N LEU A 166 -0.20 29.70 51.91
CA LEU A 166 -1.09 29.26 50.82
C LEU A 166 -1.98 28.11 51.27
N VAL A 167 -1.43 27.14 52.01
CA VAL A 167 -2.20 25.99 52.53
C VAL A 167 -3.25 26.42 53.57
N ALA A 168 -2.90 27.34 54.47
CA ALA A 168 -3.81 27.81 55.52
C ALA A 168 -5.02 28.59 54.99
N ASN A 169 -4.92 29.15 53.77
CA ASN A 169 -5.95 30.02 53.20
C ASN A 169 -6.64 29.43 51.96
N GLY A 170 -5.90 28.68 51.14
CA GLY A 170 -6.41 27.98 49.94
C GLY A 170 -6.71 26.49 50.16
N GLY A 171 -6.38 25.94 51.33
CA GLY A 171 -6.55 24.52 51.66
C GLY A 171 -5.40 23.63 51.15
N SER A 172 -5.45 22.34 51.48
CA SER A 172 -4.43 21.36 51.06
C SER A 172 -4.41 21.10 49.55
N ALA A 173 -5.49 21.47 48.84
CA ALA A 173 -5.64 21.30 47.40
C ALA A 173 -5.25 22.57 46.59
N VAL A 174 -4.60 23.57 47.21
CA VAL A 174 -4.30 24.85 46.53
C VAL A 174 -3.52 24.68 45.22
N ALA A 175 -2.59 23.73 45.15
CA ALA A 175 -1.85 23.44 43.92
C ALA A 175 -2.74 22.79 42.84
N GLU A 176 -3.68 21.93 43.23
CA GLU A 176 -4.65 21.30 42.33
C GLU A 176 -5.66 22.33 41.80
N ASP A 177 -6.14 23.24 42.67
CA ASP A 177 -7.03 24.33 42.26
C ASP A 177 -6.37 25.25 41.23
N ILE A 178 -5.11 25.62 41.44
CA ILE A 178 -4.31 26.40 40.47
C ILE A 178 -4.13 25.62 39.16
N ALA A 179 -3.80 24.33 39.25
CA ALA A 179 -3.60 23.47 38.09
C ALA A 179 -4.90 23.18 37.31
N ASP A 180 -6.08 23.31 37.93
CA ASP A 180 -7.36 23.15 37.24
C ASP A 180 -7.81 24.44 36.53
N GLU A 181 -7.31 25.60 36.93
CA GLU A 181 -7.76 26.91 36.47
C GLU A 181 -6.77 27.62 35.52
N LEU A 182 -5.48 27.67 35.87
CA LEU A 182 -4.48 28.42 35.09
C LEU A 182 -4.20 27.87 33.68
N PRO A 183 -4.23 26.55 33.39
CA PRO A 183 -3.92 26.05 32.05
C PRO A 183 -4.80 26.66 30.95
N HIS A 184 -6.08 26.96 31.24
CA HIS A 184 -6.96 27.64 30.30
C HIS A 184 -6.42 29.01 29.89
N TRP A 185 -6.07 29.83 30.86
CA TRP A 185 -5.63 31.20 30.64
C TRP A 185 -4.22 31.27 30.04
N ILE A 186 -3.35 30.32 30.41
CA ILE A 186 -2.02 30.17 29.81
C ILE A 186 -2.17 29.81 28.32
N ALA A 187 -2.99 28.81 28.00
CA ALA A 187 -3.24 28.40 26.62
C ALA A 187 -3.91 29.52 25.80
N HIS A 188 -4.88 30.22 26.38
CA HIS A 188 -5.53 31.39 25.78
C HIS A 188 -4.48 32.44 25.40
N SER A 189 -3.59 32.81 26.34
CA SER A 189 -2.51 33.79 26.11
C SER A 189 -1.56 33.38 24.98
N LEU A 190 -1.16 32.10 24.92
CA LEU A 190 -0.26 31.58 23.88
C LEU A 190 -0.91 31.51 22.50
N LEU A 191 -2.23 31.38 22.42
CA LEU A 191 -2.97 31.20 21.17
C LEU A 191 -3.63 32.50 20.66
N GLN A 192 -3.41 33.64 21.31
CA GLN A 192 -4.02 34.92 20.90
C GLN A 192 -3.63 35.33 19.48
N GLU A 193 -2.37 35.11 19.08
CA GLU A 193 -1.90 35.42 17.73
C GLU A 193 -2.66 34.58 16.68
N LEU A 194 -2.78 33.27 16.91
CA LEU A 194 -3.54 32.36 16.05
C LEU A 194 -5.02 32.73 15.96
N ALA A 195 -5.61 33.21 17.05
CA ALA A 195 -7.00 33.66 17.07
C ALA A 195 -7.21 34.93 16.22
N ALA A 196 -6.19 35.78 16.12
CA ALA A 196 -6.21 37.04 15.37
C ALA A 196 -5.82 36.88 13.88
N GLU A 197 -5.30 35.72 13.46
CA GLU A 197 -4.89 35.49 12.07
C GLU A 197 -6.08 35.56 11.09
N PRO A 198 -5.94 36.28 9.96
CA PRO A 198 -6.98 36.34 8.94
C PRO A 198 -7.14 34.97 8.27
N ARG A 199 -8.39 34.50 8.15
CA ARG A 199 -8.71 33.19 7.59
C ARG A 199 -9.72 33.27 6.44
N PRO A 200 -9.64 32.35 5.46
CA PRO A 200 -10.63 32.26 4.37
C PRO A 200 -12.04 31.92 4.85
N THR A 201 -12.14 31.22 5.99
CA THR A 201 -13.38 30.77 6.60
C THR A 201 -13.39 31.07 8.10
N GLU A 202 -14.58 31.33 8.64
CA GLU A 202 -14.74 31.56 10.07
C GLU A 202 -14.42 30.30 10.88
N TRP A 203 -13.88 30.49 12.08
CA TRP A 203 -13.71 29.40 13.04
C TRP A 203 -15.04 28.74 13.36
N HIS A 204 -15.03 27.40 13.45
CA HIS A 204 -16.17 26.66 13.99
C HIS A 204 -16.53 27.20 15.38
N SER A 205 -17.83 27.25 15.71
CA SER A 205 -18.33 27.94 16.92
C SER A 205 -17.70 27.43 18.22
N PHE A 206 -17.34 26.14 18.27
CA PHE A 206 -16.64 25.55 19.41
C PHE A 206 -15.19 26.04 19.53
N SER A 207 -14.44 25.99 18.43
CA SER A 207 -13.05 26.47 18.39
C SER A 207 -12.97 27.98 18.64
N SER A 208 -13.91 28.74 18.07
CA SER A 208 -14.05 30.17 18.34
C SER A 208 -14.32 30.45 19.82
N ALA A 209 -15.25 29.71 20.43
CA ALA A 209 -15.56 29.82 21.86
C ALA A 209 -14.36 29.48 22.76
N LEU A 210 -13.58 28.44 22.42
CA LEU A 210 -12.40 28.02 23.16
C LEU A 210 -11.22 29.01 23.01
N LEU A 211 -11.00 29.54 21.80
CA LEU A 211 -9.90 30.47 21.50
C LEU A 211 -10.14 31.88 22.04
N HIS A 212 -11.39 32.32 22.16
CA HIS A 212 -11.73 33.65 22.65
C HIS A 212 -12.29 33.64 24.08
N SER A 213 -12.23 32.49 24.77
CA SER A 213 -12.81 32.28 26.09
C SER A 213 -14.25 32.83 26.17
N LYS A 214 -15.14 32.33 25.32
CA LYS A 214 -16.57 32.71 25.27
C LYS A 214 -17.47 31.51 25.56
N ALA A 215 -18.66 31.78 26.09
CA ALA A 215 -19.71 30.78 26.21
C ALA A 215 -20.14 30.21 24.84
N LEU A 216 -20.40 28.90 24.81
CA LEU A 216 -20.91 28.20 23.65
C LEU A 216 -22.42 28.44 23.49
N ARG A 217 -22.84 28.92 22.32
CA ARG A 217 -24.27 29.19 22.01
C ARG A 217 -25.18 27.96 22.12
N LYS A 218 -24.66 26.75 21.88
CA LYS A 218 -25.40 25.47 21.92
C LYS A 218 -24.56 24.37 22.57
N GLY A 219 -24.35 24.45 23.89
CA GLY A 219 -23.78 23.34 24.66
C GLY A 219 -24.88 22.34 25.06
N THR A 220 -24.76 21.08 24.63
CA THR A 220 -25.67 20.00 25.03
C THR A 220 -24.98 19.03 25.98
N ALA A 221 -25.76 18.34 26.83
CA ALA A 221 -25.24 17.27 27.68
C ALA A 221 -24.59 16.14 26.85
N GLN A 222 -25.06 15.92 25.62
CA GLN A 222 -24.46 14.97 24.68
C GLN A 222 -23.04 15.37 24.27
N LEU A 223 -22.78 16.67 24.02
CA LEU A 223 -21.43 17.16 23.75
C LEU A 223 -20.51 16.94 24.94
N VAL A 224 -20.99 17.21 26.16
CA VAL A 224 -20.23 16.96 27.40
C VAL A 224 -19.91 15.48 27.57
N SER A 225 -20.89 14.61 27.32
CA SER A 225 -20.70 13.15 27.39
C SER A 225 -19.72 12.63 26.34
N ALA A 226 -19.81 13.11 25.10
CA ALA A 226 -18.88 12.74 24.03
C ALA A 226 -17.45 13.22 24.33
N LEU A 227 -17.32 14.44 24.85
CA LEU A 227 -16.03 15.03 25.20
C LEU A 227 -15.40 14.34 26.43
N ASN A 228 -16.22 13.92 27.41
CA ASN A 228 -15.76 13.08 28.51
C ASN A 228 -15.36 11.68 28.03
N SER A 229 -16.13 11.04 27.14
CA SER A 229 -15.76 9.73 26.58
C SER A 229 -14.45 9.80 25.79
N TRP A 230 -14.23 10.86 25.00
CA TRP A 230 -12.95 11.11 24.33
C TRP A 230 -11.82 11.34 25.35
N LYS A 231 -12.05 12.17 26.38
CA LYS A 231 -11.06 12.40 27.44
C LYS A 231 -10.73 11.14 28.23
N ASP A 232 -11.71 10.31 28.54
CA ASP A 232 -11.53 9.06 29.28
C ASP A 232 -10.74 8.04 28.46
N SER A 233 -10.85 8.07 27.13
CA SER A 233 -9.96 7.32 26.23
C SER A 233 -8.49 7.77 26.28
N ILE A 234 -8.25 9.01 26.75
CA ILE A 234 -6.90 9.58 26.97
C ILE A 234 -6.44 9.36 28.42
N ALA A 235 -7.36 9.39 29.39
CA ALA A 235 -7.10 9.35 30.84
C ALA A 235 -7.10 7.95 31.46
N SER A 236 -7.47 6.90 30.72
CA SER A 236 -7.23 5.51 31.14
C SER A 236 -5.71 5.31 31.20
N VAL A 237 -5.12 5.56 32.38
CA VAL A 237 -3.69 5.40 32.62
C VAL A 237 -3.32 3.96 32.28
N ASN A 238 -2.71 3.77 31.11
CA ASN A 238 -2.06 2.54 30.70
C ASN A 238 -0.75 2.45 31.47
N LEU A 239 -0.85 2.14 32.77
CA LEU A 239 0.30 1.70 33.56
C LEU A 239 0.76 0.38 32.96
N GLN A 240 2.01 0.36 32.54
CA GLN A 240 2.62 -0.81 31.93
C GLN A 240 3.91 -1.15 32.68
N ILE A 241 4.06 -2.43 33.01
CA ILE A 241 5.31 -2.97 33.51
C ILE A 241 6.25 -3.20 32.33
N VAL A 242 7.49 -2.75 32.50
CA VAL A 242 8.58 -2.87 31.55
C VAL A 242 9.67 -3.73 32.19
N PHE A 243 10.02 -4.84 31.55
CA PHE A 243 11.16 -5.66 31.93
C PHE A 243 12.39 -5.21 31.13
N LEU A 244 13.44 -4.75 31.80
CA LEU A 244 14.69 -4.31 31.19
C LEU A 244 15.81 -5.27 31.58
N VAL A 245 16.39 -5.95 30.61
CA VAL A 245 17.54 -6.83 30.84
C VAL A 245 18.83 -6.00 30.78
N GLU A 246 19.66 -6.08 31.81
CA GLU A 246 20.93 -5.37 31.92
C GLU A 246 22.12 -6.34 31.88
N GLU A 247 23.25 -5.89 31.33
CA GLU A 247 24.51 -6.64 31.39
C GLU A 247 25.11 -6.54 32.81
N PRO A 248 25.69 -7.61 33.37
CA PRO A 248 26.40 -7.57 34.63
C PRO A 248 27.63 -6.66 34.51
N PRO A 249 28.05 -6.02 35.61
CA PRO A 249 29.18 -5.09 35.62
C PRO A 249 30.48 -5.78 35.17
N LYS A 250 31.27 -5.08 34.33
CA LYS A 250 32.48 -5.60 33.65
C LYS A 250 33.72 -5.76 34.55
N GLU A 251 33.65 -5.34 35.81
CA GLU A 251 34.80 -5.30 36.72
C GLU A 251 34.88 -6.65 37.48
N ASP A 252 35.88 -7.48 37.10
CA ASP A 252 36.33 -8.76 37.71
C ASP A 252 35.83 -10.14 37.15
N ASP A 253 35.30 -10.20 35.92
CA ASP A 253 34.83 -11.48 35.33
C ASP A 253 35.90 -12.38 34.69
N SER A 254 37.21 -12.10 34.86
CA SER A 254 38.25 -12.95 34.26
C SER A 254 38.43 -14.34 34.91
N ALA A 255 37.68 -14.66 35.98
CA ALA A 255 37.83 -15.89 36.75
C ALA A 255 36.52 -16.67 37.02
N MET A 256 35.36 -16.25 36.50
CA MET A 256 34.09 -16.96 36.71
C MET A 256 33.68 -17.80 35.50
N ASP A 257 33.07 -18.97 35.77
CA ASP A 257 32.45 -19.81 34.74
C ASP A 257 31.26 -19.05 34.11
N PRO A 258 31.15 -18.95 32.77
CA PRO A 258 30.01 -18.33 32.09
C PRO A 258 28.62 -18.84 32.55
N LEU A 259 28.55 -20.03 33.16
CA LEU A 259 27.34 -20.63 33.71
C LEU A 259 26.95 -20.08 35.10
N GLU A 260 27.85 -19.41 35.83
CA GLU A 260 27.63 -18.90 37.20
C GLU A 260 27.25 -17.40 37.27
N ILE A 261 27.15 -16.73 36.12
CA ILE A 261 26.85 -15.30 35.99
C ILE A 261 25.34 -15.05 36.19
N LEU A 262 25.00 -14.10 37.09
CA LEU A 262 23.63 -13.59 37.25
C LEU A 262 23.39 -12.32 36.43
N TRP A 263 22.29 -12.35 35.68
CA TRP A 263 21.81 -11.29 34.81
C TRP A 263 20.65 -10.53 35.46
N PRO A 264 20.80 -9.24 35.76
CA PRO A 264 19.71 -8.43 36.32
C PRO A 264 18.62 -8.14 35.27
N VAL A 265 17.37 -8.44 35.64
CA VAL A 265 16.17 -8.05 34.90
C VAL A 265 15.40 -7.04 35.76
N ARG A 266 15.52 -5.77 35.39
CA ARG A 266 14.92 -4.64 36.09
C ARG A 266 13.44 -4.54 35.81
N VAL A 267 12.63 -4.40 36.86
CA VAL A 267 11.17 -4.25 36.74
C VAL A 267 10.82 -2.79 36.92
N GLN A 268 10.43 -2.16 35.81
CA GLN A 268 10.16 -0.73 35.72
C GLN A 268 8.69 -0.47 35.39
N VAL A 269 8.20 0.73 35.69
CA VAL A 269 6.85 1.19 35.35
C VAL A 269 6.91 2.34 34.36
N ARG A 270 6.01 2.35 33.40
CA ARG A 270 5.76 3.48 32.49
C ARG A 270 4.27 3.79 32.40
N SER A 271 3.94 5.03 32.05
CA SER A 271 2.58 5.45 31.68
C SER A 271 2.60 6.03 30.28
N GLY A 272 1.88 5.40 29.35
CA GLY A 272 1.82 5.85 27.97
C GLY A 272 3.21 5.86 27.30
N VAL A 273 3.68 7.05 26.92
CA VAL A 273 4.95 7.27 26.19
C VAL A 273 6.10 7.74 27.09
N ASP A 274 5.90 7.83 28.40
CA ASP A 274 6.93 8.27 29.34
C ASP A 274 8.07 7.24 29.46
N SER A 275 9.27 7.71 29.80
CA SER A 275 10.44 6.84 30.02
C SER A 275 10.17 5.88 31.20
N PRO A 276 10.56 4.60 31.08
CA PRO A 276 10.45 3.63 32.18
C PRO A 276 11.21 4.10 33.42
N GLN A 277 10.63 3.90 34.61
CA GLN A 277 11.24 4.25 35.90
C GLN A 277 11.25 3.06 36.85
N PRO A 278 12.28 2.89 37.70
CA PRO A 278 12.32 1.82 38.70
C PRO A 278 11.12 1.86 39.65
N ILE A 279 10.54 0.68 39.93
CA ILE A 279 9.45 0.58 40.90
C ILE A 279 10.03 0.63 42.31
N VAL A 280 9.85 1.77 42.97
CA VAL A 280 10.12 1.93 44.41
C VAL A 280 8.77 2.16 45.09
N VAL A 281 8.30 1.17 45.85
CA VAL A 281 6.93 1.10 46.40
C VAL A 281 6.60 2.34 47.24
N SER A 282 7.58 2.90 47.94
CA SER A 282 7.40 4.12 48.76
C SER A 282 7.12 5.40 47.97
N LYS A 283 7.37 5.41 46.65
CA LYS A 283 7.15 6.57 45.76
C LYS A 283 5.76 6.61 45.13
N PHE A 284 4.94 5.56 45.30
CA PHE A 284 3.62 5.44 44.69
C PHE A 284 2.50 5.44 45.75
N ASP A 285 1.32 5.90 45.36
CA ASP A 285 0.13 5.79 46.21
C ASP A 285 -0.39 4.35 46.29
N ARG A 286 -1.20 4.05 47.30
CA ARG A 286 -1.70 2.71 47.58
C ARG A 286 -2.48 2.09 46.41
N VAL A 287 -3.28 2.88 45.69
CA VAL A 287 -4.12 2.36 44.59
C VAL A 287 -3.24 1.99 43.40
N THR A 288 -2.23 2.81 43.09
CA THR A 288 -1.24 2.51 42.06
C THR A 288 -0.44 1.26 42.39
N VAL A 289 0.00 1.09 43.65
CA VAL A 289 0.74 -0.11 44.10
C VAL A 289 -0.11 -1.37 43.95
N GLU A 290 -1.37 -1.35 44.38
CA GLU A 290 -2.28 -2.51 44.26
C GLU A 290 -2.49 -2.91 42.78
N ARG A 291 -2.58 -1.92 41.88
CA ARG A 291 -2.71 -2.16 40.43
C ARG A 291 -1.43 -2.70 39.81
N LEU A 292 -0.26 -2.17 40.18
CA LEU A 292 1.03 -2.68 39.73
C LEU A 292 1.29 -4.10 40.24
N GLN A 293 0.88 -4.43 41.47
CA GLN A 293 0.96 -5.79 42.00
C GLN A 293 0.03 -6.78 41.26
N ALA A 294 -1.13 -6.32 40.80
CA ALA A 294 -1.99 -7.14 39.95
C ALA A 294 -1.32 -7.43 38.60
N LEU A 295 -0.75 -6.41 37.95
CA LEU A 295 -0.02 -6.57 36.69
C LEU A 295 1.23 -7.46 36.83
N LEU A 296 1.97 -7.34 37.94
CA LEU A 296 3.12 -8.21 38.20
C LEU A 296 2.69 -9.66 38.39
N ARG A 297 1.59 -9.92 39.12
CA ARG A 297 1.04 -11.29 39.26
C ARG A 297 0.64 -11.88 37.92
N GLU A 298 0.06 -11.10 37.02
CA GLU A 298 -0.23 -11.55 35.67
C GLU A 298 1.04 -11.90 34.89
N ALA A 299 2.11 -11.12 35.03
CA ALA A 299 3.40 -11.43 34.40
C ALA A 299 4.05 -12.71 34.97
N ILE A 300 3.98 -12.91 36.28
CA ILE A 300 4.49 -14.13 36.96
C ILE A 300 3.74 -15.39 36.49
N VAL A 301 2.43 -15.28 36.23
CA VAL A 301 1.65 -16.39 35.65
C VAL A 301 2.10 -16.72 34.22
N VAL A 302 2.56 -15.72 33.45
CA VAL A 302 3.09 -15.93 32.10
C VAL A 302 4.46 -16.60 32.14
N THR A 303 5.34 -16.16 33.02
CA THR A 303 6.64 -16.80 33.25
C THR A 303 7.05 -16.66 34.71
N PRO A 304 7.40 -17.75 35.41
CA PRO A 304 7.93 -17.65 36.75
C PRO A 304 9.28 -16.93 36.77
N LEU A 305 9.96 -16.77 35.64
CA LEU A 305 11.28 -16.13 35.55
C LEU A 305 11.27 -14.65 36.00
N VAL A 306 10.12 -13.98 35.97
CA VAL A 306 9.97 -12.59 36.41
C VAL A 306 9.48 -12.44 37.86
N ASP A 307 9.46 -13.52 38.63
CA ASP A 307 9.07 -13.49 40.04
C ASP A 307 10.22 -12.94 40.92
N PRO A 308 10.05 -11.80 41.61
CA PRO A 308 11.08 -11.23 42.49
C PRO A 308 11.36 -12.08 43.74
N ALA A 309 10.47 -13.02 44.08
CA ALA A 309 10.61 -13.87 45.27
C ALA A 309 11.51 -15.11 45.05
N ARG A 310 12.14 -15.26 43.87
CA ARG A 310 13.01 -16.41 43.56
C ARG A 310 14.35 -16.29 44.27
N GLU A 311 14.70 -17.31 45.04
CA GLU A 311 16.02 -17.43 45.68
C GLU A 311 17.04 -18.01 44.69
N HIS A 312 18.19 -17.36 44.55
CA HIS A 312 19.32 -17.83 43.76
C HIS A 312 20.49 -18.24 44.66
N THR A 313 21.27 -19.22 44.19
CA THR A 313 22.39 -19.83 44.93
C THR A 313 23.55 -18.86 45.19
N ASN A 314 23.69 -17.81 44.37
CA ASN A 314 24.83 -16.89 44.39
C ASN A 314 24.50 -15.56 45.11
N SER A 315 24.34 -15.64 46.43
CA SER A 315 23.86 -14.55 47.30
C SER A 315 24.73 -13.27 47.29
N PHE A 316 26.02 -13.37 46.97
CA PHE A 316 26.94 -12.22 46.98
C PHE A 316 26.75 -11.29 45.76
N GLN A 317 26.66 -11.85 44.55
CA GLN A 317 26.46 -11.05 43.33
C GLN A 317 25.07 -10.38 43.34
N GLN A 318 24.05 -11.08 43.81
CA GLN A 318 22.71 -10.53 44.00
C GLN A 318 22.70 -9.33 44.96
N TYR A 319 23.42 -9.42 46.09
CA TYR A 319 23.53 -8.32 47.05
C TYR A 319 24.16 -7.05 46.46
N VAL A 320 25.14 -7.18 45.56
CA VAL A 320 25.75 -6.04 44.87
C VAL A 320 24.76 -5.41 43.88
N LEU A 321 24.08 -6.23 43.08
CA LEU A 321 23.15 -5.75 42.04
C LEU A 321 21.87 -5.09 42.60
N GLN A 322 21.45 -5.46 43.81
CA GLN A 322 20.32 -4.84 44.54
C GLN A 322 20.62 -3.42 45.04
N ARG A 323 21.89 -3.04 45.14
CA ARG A 323 22.33 -1.71 45.62
C ARG A 323 22.68 -0.73 44.51
N ALA A 324 22.47 -1.11 43.25
CA ALA A 324 22.67 -0.21 42.12
C ALA A 324 21.67 0.97 42.18
N GLU A 325 22.08 2.16 41.71
CA GLU A 325 21.26 3.38 41.77
C GLU A 325 19.93 3.27 41.00
N ASN A 326 19.86 2.37 40.01
CA ASN A 326 18.70 2.09 39.17
C ASN A 326 17.87 0.89 39.65
N ALA A 327 18.19 0.29 40.80
CA ALA A 327 17.49 -0.90 41.31
C ALA A 327 16.07 -0.56 41.79
N GLY A 328 15.12 -1.46 41.48
CA GLY A 328 13.75 -1.42 41.95
C GLY A 328 13.46 -2.50 43.00
N ASP A 329 12.38 -2.31 43.77
CA ASP A 329 11.96 -3.24 44.82
C ASP A 329 11.52 -4.61 44.25
N TRP A 330 11.20 -4.68 42.96
CA TRP A 330 10.66 -5.86 42.28
C TRP A 330 11.59 -6.41 41.20
N ASP A 331 12.87 -6.05 41.21
CA ASP A 331 13.84 -6.59 40.24
C ASP A 331 14.04 -8.11 40.42
N CYS A 332 14.29 -8.82 39.32
CA CYS A 332 14.63 -10.25 39.33
C CYS A 332 16.01 -10.49 38.70
N TYR A 333 16.56 -11.69 38.94
CA TYR A 333 17.92 -12.07 38.52
C TYR A 333 17.85 -13.43 37.83
N LEU A 334 18.53 -13.60 36.70
CA LEU A 334 18.49 -14.85 35.91
C LEU A 334 19.89 -15.42 35.71
N SER A 335 20.03 -16.74 35.73
CA SER A 335 21.26 -17.40 35.23
C SER A 335 21.35 -17.34 33.70
N THR A 336 22.52 -17.66 33.13
CA THR A 336 22.71 -17.65 31.66
C THR A 336 21.74 -18.57 30.92
N ASP A 337 21.47 -19.76 31.43
CA ASP A 337 20.50 -20.69 30.81
C ASP A 337 19.06 -20.18 30.90
N GLU A 338 18.68 -19.62 32.06
CA GLU A 338 17.36 -19.02 32.25
C GLU A 338 17.18 -17.75 31.42
N LEU A 339 18.25 -16.98 31.19
CA LEU A 339 18.22 -15.81 30.31
C LEU A 339 17.99 -16.23 28.85
N VAL A 340 18.60 -17.33 28.39
CA VAL A 340 18.35 -17.87 27.04
C VAL A 340 16.90 -18.35 26.91
N GLU A 341 16.37 -19.04 27.92
CA GLU A 341 14.95 -19.42 27.96
C GLU A 341 14.03 -18.19 27.97
N PHE A 342 14.41 -17.17 28.74
CA PHE A 342 13.69 -15.90 28.85
C PHE A 342 13.63 -15.19 27.50
N ILE A 343 14.76 -15.01 26.82
CA ILE A 343 14.84 -14.33 25.52
C ILE A 343 14.15 -15.16 24.43
N GLY A 344 14.37 -16.47 24.42
CA GLY A 344 13.86 -17.37 23.37
C GLY A 344 12.35 -17.59 23.40
N SER A 345 11.73 -17.63 24.60
CA SER A 345 10.31 -17.99 24.74
C SER A 345 9.50 -17.00 25.57
N ALA A 346 10.04 -16.53 26.70
CA ALA A 346 9.28 -15.72 27.65
C ALA A 346 9.04 -14.29 27.13
N VAL A 347 10.01 -13.69 26.43
CA VAL A 347 9.89 -12.35 25.83
C VAL A 347 8.71 -12.28 24.86
N THR A 348 8.58 -13.26 23.95
CA THR A 348 7.49 -13.30 22.98
C THR A 348 6.13 -13.43 23.67
N THR A 349 6.06 -14.28 24.68
CA THR A 349 4.81 -14.54 25.42
C THR A 349 4.41 -13.34 26.28
N LEU A 350 5.37 -12.67 26.92
CA LEU A 350 5.15 -11.43 27.68
C LEU A 350 4.69 -10.29 26.76
N ARG A 351 5.32 -10.12 25.59
CA ARG A 351 4.90 -9.13 24.58
C ARG A 351 3.50 -9.40 24.05
N ALA A 352 3.15 -10.65 23.77
CA ALA A 352 1.81 -11.04 23.33
C ALA A 352 0.72 -10.74 24.37
N ARG A 353 1.09 -10.75 25.67
CA ARG A 353 0.22 -10.36 26.79
C ARG A 353 0.28 -8.87 27.13
N GLY A 354 0.94 -8.06 26.31
CA GLY A 354 0.98 -6.60 26.45
C GLY A 354 2.07 -6.05 27.38
N PHE A 355 2.98 -6.88 27.88
CA PHE A 355 4.14 -6.40 28.66
C PHE A 355 5.26 -5.91 27.74
N ALA A 356 5.92 -4.81 28.11
CA ALA A 356 7.07 -4.31 27.37
C ALA A 356 8.33 -5.01 27.87
N VAL A 357 9.16 -5.51 26.95
CA VAL A 357 10.47 -6.10 27.29
C VAL A 357 11.54 -5.44 26.45
N MET A 358 12.54 -4.86 27.13
CA MET A 358 13.69 -4.17 26.56
C MET A 358 14.94 -5.03 26.74
N LEU A 359 15.62 -5.29 25.64
CA LEU A 359 16.89 -6.02 25.59
C LEU A 359 18.02 -5.05 25.21
N PRO A 360 19.28 -5.30 25.64
CA PRO A 360 20.44 -4.58 25.16
C PRO A 360 20.53 -4.57 23.63
N ARG A 361 21.06 -3.48 23.05
CA ARG A 361 21.14 -3.30 21.58
C ARG A 361 21.90 -4.41 20.85
N ALA A 362 22.85 -5.06 21.52
CA ALA A 362 23.62 -6.17 20.95
C ALA A 362 22.84 -7.50 20.88
N TRP A 363 21.68 -7.58 21.54
CA TRP A 363 20.96 -8.84 21.81
C TRP A 363 19.57 -8.91 21.18
N SER A 364 19.18 -7.91 20.39
CA SER A 364 18.23 -8.20 19.32
C SER A 364 18.88 -9.29 18.48
N GLN A 365 18.24 -10.47 18.34
CA GLN A 365 18.67 -11.54 17.44
C GLN A 365 19.25 -10.89 16.18
N GLN A 366 20.57 -10.92 16.03
CA GLN A 366 21.17 -10.29 14.86
C GLN A 366 20.87 -11.21 13.69
N GLU A 367 20.30 -10.64 12.63
CA GLU A 367 20.03 -11.41 11.44
C GLU A 367 21.35 -12.00 10.93
N THR A 368 21.40 -13.32 10.87
CA THR A 368 22.42 -14.03 10.10
C THR A 368 22.10 -13.80 8.63
N LYS A 369 23.02 -13.14 7.91
CA LYS A 369 22.89 -12.87 6.47
C LYS A 369 23.95 -13.63 5.70
N ALA A 370 23.58 -14.20 4.56
CA ALA A 370 24.54 -14.68 3.59
C ALA A 370 24.75 -13.60 2.53
N HIS A 371 25.99 -13.16 2.34
CA HIS A 371 26.40 -12.26 1.27
C HIS A 371 26.87 -13.06 0.07
N ILE A 372 26.19 -12.94 -1.08
CA ILE A 372 26.60 -13.54 -2.35
C ILE A 372 27.07 -12.43 -3.28
N THR A 373 28.35 -12.43 -3.64
CA THR A 373 28.93 -11.51 -4.62
C THR A 373 28.84 -12.11 -6.03
N ILE A 374 28.25 -11.40 -6.98
CA ILE A 374 28.10 -11.81 -8.38
C ILE A 374 29.13 -11.08 -9.25
N GLY A 375 29.95 -11.82 -10.00
CA GLY A 375 30.94 -11.28 -10.94
C GLY A 375 30.31 -10.89 -12.28
N ASP A 376 30.98 -9.99 -13.02
CA ASP A 376 30.57 -9.62 -14.37
C ASP A 376 30.70 -10.80 -15.34
N PRO A 377 29.75 -10.97 -16.28
CA PRO A 377 29.70 -12.13 -17.14
C PRO A 377 30.94 -12.21 -18.04
N ALA A 378 31.65 -13.33 -17.98
CA ALA A 378 32.78 -13.60 -18.85
C ALA A 378 32.39 -13.45 -20.35
N GLU A 379 33.11 -12.60 -21.09
CA GLU A 379 32.93 -12.30 -22.53
C GLU A 379 33.14 -13.51 -23.48
N SER A 380 33.18 -14.75 -22.99
CA SER A 380 33.72 -15.89 -23.76
C SER A 380 32.71 -16.81 -24.46
N SER A 381 31.39 -16.54 -24.44
CA SER A 381 30.43 -17.37 -25.19
C SER A 381 30.05 -16.73 -26.52
N THR A 382 30.56 -17.27 -27.63
CA THR A 382 30.26 -16.90 -29.03
C THR A 382 28.82 -17.20 -29.50
N GLN A 383 27.88 -17.43 -28.58
CA GLN A 383 26.44 -17.50 -28.84
C GLN A 383 25.72 -16.60 -27.86
N ALA A 384 24.96 -15.62 -28.37
CA ALA A 384 24.07 -14.79 -27.57
C ALA A 384 22.95 -15.67 -26.99
N LYS A 385 23.17 -16.22 -25.79
CA LYS A 385 22.13 -16.90 -25.01
C LYS A 385 21.17 -15.84 -24.46
N ILE A 386 19.87 -16.06 -24.71
CA ILE A 386 18.79 -15.13 -24.40
C ILE A 386 18.48 -15.14 -22.90
N GLY A 387 18.27 -13.97 -22.29
CA GLY A 387 17.63 -13.85 -20.97
C GLY A 387 18.41 -14.45 -19.78
N LEU A 388 17.67 -14.91 -18.77
CA LEU A 388 18.19 -15.40 -17.48
C LEU A 388 19.01 -16.71 -17.56
N ASP A 389 19.14 -17.30 -18.74
CA ASP A 389 20.02 -18.47 -18.97
C ASP A 389 21.50 -18.09 -19.10
N LYS A 390 21.83 -16.79 -18.93
CA LYS A 390 23.21 -16.29 -18.86
C LYS A 390 23.91 -16.80 -17.60
N ILE A 391 25.12 -17.32 -17.79
CA ILE A 391 25.96 -17.84 -16.69
C ILE A 391 26.72 -16.68 -16.07
N VAL A 392 26.71 -16.61 -14.74
CA VAL A 392 27.47 -15.65 -13.93
C VAL A 392 28.34 -16.39 -12.92
N ASP A 393 29.50 -15.82 -12.61
CA ASP A 393 30.37 -16.28 -11.54
C ASP A 393 29.87 -15.73 -10.20
N TYR A 394 29.91 -16.53 -9.13
CA TYR A 394 29.54 -16.07 -7.79
C TYR A 394 30.51 -16.52 -6.69
N ASN A 395 30.58 -15.72 -5.62
CA ASN A 395 31.31 -15.97 -4.38
C ASN A 395 30.35 -15.74 -3.19
N TRP A 396 30.51 -16.43 -2.05
CA TRP A 396 29.62 -16.25 -0.90
C TRP A 396 30.35 -16.25 0.46
N ARG A 397 29.80 -15.48 1.42
CA ARG A 397 30.21 -15.42 2.83
C ARG A 397 29.00 -15.25 3.75
N ILE A 398 29.13 -15.53 5.04
CA ILE A 398 28.08 -15.33 6.04
C ILE A 398 28.52 -14.24 7.03
N SER A 399 27.60 -13.35 7.38
CA SER A 399 27.75 -12.33 8.41
C SER A 399 26.68 -12.48 9.48
N VAL A 400 27.02 -12.12 10.72
CA VAL A 400 26.04 -11.96 11.82
C VAL A 400 25.98 -10.47 12.12
N GLY A 401 24.82 -9.86 11.85
CA GLY A 401 24.67 -8.40 11.85
C GLY A 401 25.60 -7.72 10.85
N SER A 402 26.55 -6.92 11.34
CA SER A 402 27.52 -6.19 10.51
C SER A 402 28.91 -6.82 10.48
N VAL A 403 29.09 -8.01 11.06
CA VAL A 403 30.39 -8.67 11.17
C VAL A 403 30.44 -9.88 10.26
N GLU A 404 31.32 -9.86 9.25
CA GLU A 404 31.66 -11.05 8.45
C GLU A 404 32.38 -12.07 9.33
N LEU A 405 31.89 -13.31 9.32
CA LEU A 405 32.49 -14.42 10.05
C LEU A 405 33.65 -15.02 9.26
N SER A 406 34.76 -15.29 9.96
CA SER A 406 35.84 -16.15 9.46
C SER A 406 35.46 -17.63 9.52
N ASP A 407 36.22 -18.49 8.82
CA ASP A 407 36.00 -19.95 8.82
C ASP A 407 36.13 -20.57 10.23
N GLU A 408 36.98 -19.99 11.09
CA GLU A 408 37.16 -20.43 12.47
C GLU A 408 35.95 -20.04 13.33
N GLU A 409 35.49 -18.79 13.23
CA GLU A 409 34.29 -18.27 13.95
C GLU A 409 33.01 -18.99 13.48
N MET A 410 32.93 -19.35 12.20
CA MET A 410 31.83 -20.16 11.63
C MET A 410 31.76 -21.54 12.27
N ASN A 411 32.91 -22.22 12.37
CA ASN A 411 32.99 -23.55 12.95
C ASN A 411 32.71 -23.55 14.46
N GLU A 412 33.09 -22.48 15.16
CA GLU A 412 32.78 -22.30 16.58
C GLU A 412 31.27 -22.08 16.80
N LEU A 413 30.63 -21.28 15.94
CA LEU A 413 29.19 -21.02 16.02
C LEU A 413 28.33 -22.25 15.67
N VAL A 414 28.76 -23.09 14.71
CA VAL A 414 28.11 -24.39 14.43
C VAL A 414 28.24 -25.38 15.59
N ARG A 415 29.28 -25.26 16.42
CA ARG A 415 29.54 -26.14 17.57
C ARG A 415 28.90 -25.66 18.88
N SER A 416 28.60 -24.37 19.02
CA SER A 416 27.96 -23.80 20.21
C SER A 416 26.51 -24.27 20.36
N LYS A 417 26.15 -24.80 21.54
CA LYS A 417 24.79 -25.27 21.85
C LYS A 417 23.84 -24.16 22.32
N SER A 418 24.37 -23.04 22.82
CA SER A 418 23.59 -21.99 23.50
C SER A 418 23.21 -20.80 22.59
N GLY A 419 23.75 -20.72 21.37
CA GLY A 419 23.49 -19.62 20.44
C GLY A 419 24.05 -18.25 20.87
N LEU A 420 24.67 -18.17 22.05
CA LEU A 420 25.35 -16.99 22.57
C LEU A 420 26.86 -17.17 22.36
N ILE A 421 27.48 -16.29 21.58
CA ILE A 421 28.93 -16.32 21.33
C ILE A 421 29.56 -14.97 21.63
N ARG A 422 30.83 -14.98 22.04
CA ARG A 422 31.59 -13.77 22.33
C ARG A 422 32.38 -13.36 21.10
N LEU A 423 31.82 -12.47 20.28
CA LEU A 423 32.49 -11.93 19.10
C LEU A 423 33.28 -10.67 19.48
N ARG A 424 34.60 -10.72 19.34
CA ARG A 424 35.51 -9.55 19.53
C ARG A 424 35.29 -8.76 20.84
N GLY A 425 34.89 -9.44 21.91
CA GLY A 425 34.68 -8.85 23.23
C GLY A 425 33.22 -8.50 23.56
N GLU A 426 32.29 -8.62 22.62
CA GLU A 426 30.85 -8.40 22.81
C GLU A 426 30.05 -9.70 22.73
N TRP A 427 28.96 -9.81 23.49
CA TRP A 427 28.07 -10.98 23.44
C TRP A 427 27.03 -10.80 22.34
N VAL A 428 27.01 -11.74 21.39
CA VAL A 428 26.09 -11.73 20.25
C VAL A 428 25.28 -13.02 20.24
N MET A 429 23.97 -12.89 20.06
CA MET A 429 23.04 -14.01 19.92
C MET A 429 22.81 -14.29 18.43
N ALA A 430 23.16 -15.49 17.99
CA ALA A 430 23.01 -15.94 16.59
C ALA A 430 22.10 -17.16 16.50
N ASP A 431 21.28 -17.21 15.45
CA ASP A 431 20.43 -18.37 15.15
C ASP A 431 21.29 -19.50 14.55
N THR A 432 21.63 -20.49 15.39
CA THR A 432 22.40 -21.67 14.99
C THR A 432 21.64 -22.56 13.99
N ALA A 433 20.31 -22.53 13.98
CA ALA A 433 19.49 -23.27 13.02
C ALA A 433 19.45 -22.58 11.64
N ALA A 434 19.51 -21.24 11.59
CA ALA A 434 19.68 -20.47 10.36
C ALA A 434 21.02 -20.77 9.69
N VAL A 435 22.12 -20.64 10.44
CA VAL A 435 23.49 -20.86 9.92
C VAL A 435 23.67 -22.26 9.35
N LYS A 436 23.13 -23.29 10.02
CA LYS A 436 23.18 -24.66 9.53
C LYS A 436 22.44 -24.85 8.21
N ARG A 437 21.25 -24.26 8.06
CA ARG A 437 20.43 -24.34 6.83
C ARG A 437 21.10 -23.64 5.66
N ILE A 438 21.64 -22.45 5.88
CA ILE A 438 22.38 -21.69 4.85
C ILE A 438 23.60 -22.51 4.39
N SER A 439 24.36 -23.11 5.31
CA SER A 439 25.53 -23.92 4.98
C SER A 439 25.19 -25.20 4.19
N GLU A 440 24.15 -25.94 4.60
CA GLU A 440 23.67 -27.13 3.85
C GLU A 440 23.22 -26.75 2.43
N TYR A 441 22.58 -25.60 2.28
CA TYR A 441 22.08 -25.10 1.00
C TYR A 441 23.18 -24.68 0.02
N MET A 442 24.19 -23.93 0.50
CA MET A 442 25.32 -23.52 -0.34
C MET A 442 26.17 -24.72 -0.79
N SER A 443 26.22 -25.78 0.02
CA SER A 443 26.83 -27.06 -0.35
C SER A 443 26.09 -27.76 -1.51
N GLU A 444 24.75 -27.73 -1.52
CA GLU A 444 23.95 -28.30 -2.62
C GLU A 444 24.18 -27.55 -3.94
N LEU A 445 24.27 -26.22 -3.86
CA LEU A 445 24.59 -25.31 -4.96
C LEU A 445 25.96 -25.62 -5.59
N ALA A 446 26.99 -25.77 -4.75
CA ALA A 446 28.34 -26.16 -5.18
C ALA A 446 28.35 -27.54 -5.86
N ALA A 447 27.54 -28.48 -5.37
CA ALA A 447 27.40 -29.82 -5.95
C ALA A 447 26.75 -29.79 -7.36
N GLN A 448 25.71 -28.97 -7.56
CA GLN A 448 25.06 -28.81 -8.87
C GLN A 448 25.97 -28.14 -9.90
N SER A 449 26.68 -27.08 -9.50
CA SER A 449 27.70 -26.41 -10.34
C SER A 449 28.77 -27.40 -10.80
N ARG A 450 29.33 -28.20 -9.89
CA ARG A 450 30.31 -29.26 -10.22
C ARG A 450 29.75 -30.29 -11.19
N LYS A 451 28.50 -30.72 -11.00
CA LYS A 451 27.83 -31.68 -11.91
C LYS A 451 27.69 -31.11 -13.32
N ARG A 452 27.39 -29.82 -13.47
CA ARG A 452 27.27 -29.15 -14.77
C ARG A 452 28.61 -29.01 -15.48
N LYS A 453 29.63 -28.50 -14.78
CA LYS A 453 31.00 -28.40 -15.31
C LYS A 453 31.53 -29.77 -15.75
N ARG A 454 31.20 -30.82 -14.99
CA ARG A 454 31.55 -32.20 -15.36
C ARG A 454 30.85 -32.65 -16.64
N ALA A 455 29.55 -32.40 -16.78
CA ALA A 455 28.80 -32.77 -17.98
C ALA A 455 29.24 -31.99 -19.24
N GLU A 456 29.65 -30.72 -19.07
CA GLU A 456 30.22 -29.91 -20.15
C GLU A 456 31.58 -30.44 -20.58
N LEU A 457 32.46 -30.75 -19.62
CA LEU A 457 33.74 -31.41 -19.87
C LEU A 457 33.54 -32.76 -20.60
N ASP A 458 32.65 -33.62 -20.10
CA ASP A 458 32.38 -34.93 -20.71
C ASP A 458 31.86 -34.78 -22.15
N ARG A 459 31.01 -33.76 -22.44
CA ARG A 459 30.54 -33.46 -23.81
C ARG A 459 31.65 -32.94 -24.71
N ALA A 460 32.49 -32.03 -24.22
CA ALA A 460 33.61 -31.48 -24.98
C ALA A 460 34.64 -32.58 -25.31
N MET A 461 34.94 -33.46 -24.35
CA MET A 461 35.80 -34.63 -24.54
C MET A 461 35.19 -35.59 -25.56
N MET A 462 33.89 -35.90 -25.46
CA MET A 462 33.20 -36.78 -26.42
C MET A 462 33.16 -36.20 -27.83
N ALA A 463 32.93 -34.88 -27.97
CA ALA A 463 32.94 -34.18 -29.25
C ALA A 463 34.34 -34.16 -29.90
N ALA A 464 35.38 -33.89 -29.11
CA ALA A 464 36.77 -33.96 -29.57
C ALA A 464 37.15 -35.39 -30.01
N GLN A 465 36.73 -36.40 -29.26
CA GLN A 465 37.02 -37.80 -29.56
C GLN A 465 36.29 -38.29 -30.81
N LEU A 466 35.03 -37.89 -31.02
CA LEU A 466 34.26 -38.17 -32.24
C LEU A 466 34.83 -37.45 -33.46
N ALA A 467 35.25 -36.19 -33.32
CA ALA A 467 35.86 -35.41 -34.40
C ALA A 467 37.23 -35.99 -34.81
N LYS A 468 38.02 -36.44 -33.83
CA LYS A 468 39.31 -37.12 -34.04
C LYS A 468 39.15 -38.51 -34.67
N ALA A 469 38.14 -39.28 -34.27
CA ALA A 469 37.85 -40.59 -34.86
C ALA A 469 37.33 -40.51 -36.30
N ASN A 470 36.65 -39.41 -36.65
CA ASN A 470 36.10 -39.19 -37.99
C ASN A 470 36.98 -38.28 -38.88
N ASP A 471 38.20 -37.97 -38.44
CA ASP A 471 39.20 -37.15 -39.14
C ASP A 471 38.65 -35.80 -39.65
N GLN A 472 37.77 -35.17 -38.85
CA GLN A 472 37.09 -33.94 -39.23
C GLN A 472 38.03 -32.73 -39.13
N PRO A 473 38.07 -31.82 -40.12
CA PRO A 473 38.90 -30.62 -40.05
C PRO A 473 38.50 -29.76 -38.83
N GLY A 474 39.47 -29.44 -37.98
CA GLY A 474 39.25 -28.69 -36.72
C GLY A 474 39.28 -29.53 -35.44
N TRP A 475 39.50 -30.86 -35.50
CA TRP A 475 39.55 -31.71 -34.30
C TRP A 475 40.61 -31.29 -33.28
N GLN A 476 41.74 -30.72 -33.73
CA GLN A 476 42.81 -30.18 -32.87
C GLN A 476 42.34 -28.98 -32.04
N GLN A 477 41.43 -28.15 -32.57
CA GLN A 477 40.85 -27.03 -31.82
C GLN A 477 39.86 -27.52 -30.76
N LEU A 478 39.10 -28.57 -31.07
CA LEU A 478 38.17 -29.21 -30.12
C LEU A 478 38.92 -29.94 -29.00
N GLU A 479 40.05 -30.57 -29.31
CA GLU A 479 40.92 -31.22 -28.32
C GLU A 479 41.57 -30.19 -27.38
N ALA A 480 42.15 -29.11 -27.93
CA ALA A 480 42.69 -28.01 -27.13
C ALA A 480 41.61 -27.34 -26.24
N HIS A 481 40.38 -27.22 -26.75
CA HIS A 481 39.25 -26.71 -25.96
C HIS A 481 38.87 -27.65 -24.81
N ALA A 482 38.84 -28.97 -25.05
CA ALA A 482 38.57 -29.97 -24.02
C ALA A 482 39.67 -30.03 -22.94
N GLU A 483 40.94 -29.90 -23.33
CA GLU A 483 42.08 -29.82 -22.40
C GLU A 483 42.02 -28.55 -21.54
N THR A 484 41.69 -27.40 -22.13
CA THR A 484 41.52 -26.14 -21.39
C THR A 484 40.38 -26.26 -20.36
N LEU A 485 39.28 -26.92 -20.71
CA LEU A 485 38.17 -27.19 -19.78
C LEU A 485 38.57 -28.16 -18.66
N ALA A 486 39.41 -29.16 -18.96
CA ALA A 486 39.92 -30.12 -17.97
C ALA A 486 40.85 -29.46 -16.95
N GLU A 487 41.75 -28.59 -17.41
CA GLU A 487 42.65 -27.81 -16.53
C GLU A 487 41.86 -26.87 -15.62
N ARG A 488 40.84 -26.18 -16.14
CA ARG A 488 39.96 -25.33 -15.33
C ARG A 488 39.18 -26.13 -14.28
N PHE A 489 38.67 -27.32 -14.64
CA PHE A 489 37.95 -28.18 -13.70
C PHE A 489 38.84 -28.69 -12.56
N ASN A 490 40.14 -28.92 -12.82
CA ASN A 490 41.09 -29.42 -11.81
C ASN A 490 41.70 -28.31 -10.93
N ASN A 491 41.81 -27.07 -11.43
CA ASN A 491 42.47 -25.97 -10.72
C ASN A 491 41.53 -25.13 -9.82
N GLU A 492 40.21 -25.28 -9.89
CA GLU A 492 39.28 -24.50 -9.08
C GLU A 492 39.10 -25.07 -7.66
N PHE A 493 39.61 -24.32 -6.67
CA PHE A 493 39.30 -24.48 -5.25
C PHE A 493 37.82 -24.17 -4.96
N ALA A 494 37.29 -24.70 -3.86
CA ALA A 494 35.88 -24.86 -3.51
C ALA A 494 35.01 -23.58 -3.37
N ASP A 495 35.53 -22.39 -3.68
CA ASP A 495 34.90 -21.09 -3.32
C ASP A 495 34.31 -20.31 -4.52
N PHE A 496 34.55 -20.74 -5.76
CA PHE A 496 33.99 -20.11 -6.98
C PHE A 496 33.01 -21.04 -7.70
N GLY A 497 31.75 -20.61 -7.86
CA GLY A 497 30.71 -21.33 -8.58
C GLY A 497 30.22 -20.60 -9.82
N GLN A 498 29.80 -21.35 -10.85
CA GLN A 498 29.08 -20.81 -12.01
C GLN A 498 27.63 -21.25 -11.97
N VAL A 499 26.71 -20.32 -12.18
CA VAL A 499 25.28 -20.54 -12.07
C VAL A 499 24.54 -19.66 -13.07
N THR A 500 23.38 -20.09 -13.55
CA THR A 500 22.55 -19.21 -14.39
C THR A 500 21.81 -18.18 -13.53
N LEU A 501 21.49 -17.02 -14.10
CA LEU A 501 20.64 -16.03 -13.42
C LEU A 501 19.25 -16.60 -13.07
N ALA A 502 18.72 -17.53 -13.88
CA ALA A 502 17.45 -18.21 -13.61
C ALA A 502 17.54 -19.12 -12.38
N GLU A 503 18.61 -19.90 -12.26
CA GLU A 503 18.88 -20.72 -11.08
C GLU A 503 19.09 -19.83 -9.84
N LEU A 504 19.94 -18.79 -9.92
CA LEU A 504 20.14 -17.82 -8.82
C LEU A 504 18.83 -17.18 -8.36
N ARG A 505 17.95 -16.84 -9.30
CA ARG A 505 16.65 -16.26 -9.00
C ARG A 505 15.70 -17.27 -8.36
N GLU A 506 15.63 -18.51 -8.88
CA GLU A 506 14.87 -19.57 -8.22
C GLU A 506 15.38 -19.81 -6.78
N ILE A 507 16.70 -19.74 -6.60
CA ILE A 507 17.40 -19.86 -5.33
C ILE A 507 16.98 -18.75 -4.36
N ALA A 508 17.08 -17.50 -4.79
CA ALA A 508 16.68 -16.35 -3.98
C ALA A 508 15.18 -16.36 -3.66
N ILE A 509 14.33 -16.82 -4.57
CA ILE A 509 12.91 -17.00 -4.31
C ILE A 509 12.69 -18.06 -3.20
N LYS A 510 13.40 -19.18 -3.22
CA LYS A 510 13.33 -20.21 -2.17
C LYS A 510 13.93 -19.74 -0.83
N ALA A 511 15.05 -19.04 -0.84
CA ALA A 511 15.76 -18.61 0.36
C ALA A 511 14.99 -17.54 1.15
N ALA A 512 14.39 -16.56 0.46
CA ALA A 512 13.63 -15.50 1.12
C ALA A 512 12.27 -15.93 1.72
N GLU A 513 11.91 -17.23 1.69
CA GLU A 513 10.83 -17.76 2.57
C GLU A 513 11.26 -17.90 4.03
N LYS A 514 12.57 -18.03 4.32
CA LYS A 514 13.05 -18.45 5.64
C LYS A 514 14.16 -17.60 6.24
N GLU A 515 14.98 -16.90 5.46
CA GLU A 515 16.05 -16.00 5.94
C GLU A 515 16.52 -15.00 4.86
N PRO A 516 17.05 -13.82 5.23
CA PRO A 516 17.55 -12.82 4.28
C PRO A 516 18.93 -13.21 3.69
N VAL A 517 18.97 -13.50 2.39
CA VAL A 517 20.20 -13.60 1.59
C VAL A 517 20.40 -12.28 0.84
N GLU A 518 21.52 -11.61 1.04
CA GLU A 518 21.87 -10.35 0.37
C GLU A 518 22.82 -10.59 -0.80
N PHE A 519 22.46 -10.07 -1.97
CA PHE A 519 23.27 -10.17 -3.18
C PHE A 519 24.04 -8.85 -3.40
N GLN A 520 25.36 -8.94 -3.62
CA GLN A 520 26.23 -7.81 -3.95
C GLN A 520 26.70 -7.96 -5.41
N GLY A 521 26.54 -6.91 -6.23
CA GLY A 521 26.84 -6.96 -7.66
C GLY A 521 26.28 -5.74 -8.40
N SER A 522 26.30 -5.75 -9.74
CA SER A 522 25.66 -4.69 -10.53
C SER A 522 24.19 -4.52 -10.09
N THR A 523 23.77 -3.27 -9.85
CA THR A 523 22.48 -2.91 -9.22
C THR A 523 21.27 -3.60 -9.87
N TRP A 524 21.34 -3.89 -11.16
CA TRP A 524 20.27 -4.58 -11.89
C TRP A 524 20.30 -6.11 -11.74
N HIS A 525 21.46 -6.79 -11.70
CA HIS A 525 21.54 -8.23 -11.44
C HIS A 525 20.96 -8.56 -10.05
N THR A 526 21.30 -7.72 -9.06
CA THR A 526 20.77 -7.78 -7.69
C THR A 526 19.25 -7.64 -7.66
N SER A 527 18.70 -6.72 -8.49
CA SER A 527 17.25 -6.52 -8.63
C SER A 527 16.54 -7.71 -9.29
N LEU A 528 17.21 -8.42 -10.20
CA LEU A 528 16.65 -9.59 -10.87
C LEU A 528 16.66 -10.85 -10.00
N VAL A 529 17.61 -10.99 -9.10
CA VAL A 529 17.72 -12.18 -8.26
C VAL A 529 16.73 -12.14 -7.11
N GLY A 530 16.26 -10.97 -6.66
CA GLY A 530 15.13 -10.86 -5.74
C GLY A 530 15.41 -10.11 -4.45
N GLY A 531 16.36 -9.17 -4.47
CA GLY A 531 16.43 -8.17 -3.40
C GLY A 531 15.12 -7.38 -3.33
N LEU A 532 14.61 -7.14 -2.12
CA LEU A 532 13.57 -6.15 -1.82
C LEU A 532 14.11 -4.74 -2.10
N VAL A 533 14.34 -4.41 -3.37
CA VAL A 533 14.79 -3.09 -3.80
C VAL A 533 13.95 -2.69 -4.99
N SER A 534 12.72 -2.30 -4.70
CA SER A 534 11.78 -1.70 -5.66
C SER A 534 12.12 -0.25 -6.01
N GLN A 535 13.28 0.29 -5.60
CA GLN A 535 13.55 1.74 -5.68
C GLN A 535 14.70 2.18 -6.61
N ASP A 536 15.58 1.29 -7.06
CA ASP A 536 16.80 1.69 -7.81
C ASP A 536 16.92 1.08 -9.22
N ILE A 537 15.80 0.86 -9.93
CA ILE A 537 15.88 0.56 -11.38
C ILE A 537 16.23 1.87 -12.10
N PRO A 538 17.38 1.97 -12.79
CA PRO A 538 17.75 3.18 -13.51
C PRO A 538 16.68 3.51 -14.56
N ALA A 539 16.21 4.76 -14.56
CA ALA A 539 15.16 5.20 -15.49
C ALA A 539 15.62 5.03 -16.95
N PRO A 540 14.74 4.55 -17.86
CA PRO A 540 15.07 4.43 -19.28
C PRO A 540 15.51 5.78 -19.85
N GLN A 541 16.60 5.78 -20.63
CA GLN A 541 17.06 6.97 -21.33
C GLN A 541 16.17 7.25 -22.54
N ARG A 542 15.89 8.53 -22.79
CA ARG A 542 15.11 8.98 -23.94
C ARG A 542 15.87 8.66 -25.21
N ILE A 543 15.28 7.84 -26.08
CA ILE A 543 15.87 7.60 -27.41
C ILE A 543 15.53 8.78 -28.33
N GLU A 544 16.15 8.89 -29.51
CA GLU A 544 15.70 9.80 -30.58
C GLU A 544 14.82 9.02 -31.57
N LEU A 545 13.75 9.64 -32.08
CA LEU A 545 12.92 9.05 -33.14
C LEU A 545 13.35 9.64 -34.48
N PRO A 546 13.52 8.81 -35.51
CA PRO A 546 13.83 9.30 -36.84
C PRO A 546 12.64 10.04 -37.46
N ASP A 547 12.93 10.94 -38.40
CA ASP A 547 11.92 11.68 -39.17
C ASP A 547 10.98 10.79 -39.99
N THR A 548 11.32 9.50 -40.14
CA THR A 548 10.47 8.48 -40.79
C THR A 548 9.23 8.12 -39.98
N VAL A 549 9.17 8.49 -38.69
CA VAL A 549 7.98 8.32 -37.84
C VAL A 549 7.05 9.50 -38.04
N HIS A 550 6.04 9.34 -38.88
CA HIS A 550 5.04 10.34 -39.24
C HIS A 550 3.90 10.41 -38.20
N ALA A 551 4.26 10.43 -36.92
CA ALA A 551 3.30 10.48 -35.81
C ALA A 551 3.89 11.25 -34.62
N SER A 552 3.11 12.14 -34.03
CA SER A 552 3.44 12.78 -32.75
C SER A 552 3.06 11.85 -31.60
N LEU A 553 4.04 11.20 -30.98
CA LEU A 553 3.82 10.36 -29.80
C LEU A 553 3.55 11.24 -28.57
N ARG A 554 2.55 10.86 -27.78
CA ARG A 554 2.30 11.45 -26.46
C ARG A 554 3.39 11.05 -25.47
N GLU A 555 3.51 11.78 -24.35
CA GLU A 555 4.60 11.55 -23.40
C GLU A 555 4.59 10.13 -22.83
N TYR A 556 3.41 9.59 -22.46
CA TYR A 556 3.33 8.21 -22.03
C TYR A 556 3.76 7.25 -23.15
N GLN A 557 3.31 7.46 -24.40
CA GLN A 557 3.69 6.60 -25.52
C GLN A 557 5.20 6.62 -25.70
N ARG A 558 5.82 7.80 -25.54
CA ARG A 558 7.25 7.89 -25.70
C ARG A 558 8.04 7.23 -24.58
N ARG A 559 7.64 7.40 -23.32
CA ARG A 559 8.19 6.62 -22.20
C ARG A 559 8.06 5.12 -22.42
N GLY A 560 6.98 4.68 -23.07
CA GLY A 560 6.80 3.28 -23.44
C GLY A 560 7.79 2.83 -24.51
N VAL A 561 8.06 3.64 -25.53
CA VAL A 561 9.12 3.37 -26.52
C VAL A 561 10.51 3.34 -25.86
N ASP A 562 10.82 4.31 -24.99
CA ASP A 562 12.09 4.39 -24.27
C ASP A 562 12.31 3.13 -23.40
N TRP A 563 11.25 2.69 -22.70
CA TRP A 563 11.28 1.46 -21.91
C TRP A 563 11.47 0.22 -22.79
N LEU A 564 10.74 0.09 -23.91
CA LEU A 564 10.91 -1.04 -24.81
C LEU A 564 12.32 -1.09 -25.44
N ALA A 565 12.89 0.07 -25.78
CA ALA A 565 14.25 0.16 -26.30
C ALA A 565 15.29 -0.25 -25.24
N TRP A 566 15.07 0.14 -23.98
CA TRP A 566 15.89 -0.31 -22.86
C TRP A 566 15.80 -1.83 -22.65
N MET A 567 14.59 -2.41 -22.72
CA MET A 567 14.40 -3.87 -22.63
C MET A 567 15.15 -4.61 -23.75
N SER A 568 15.01 -4.10 -24.98
CA SER A 568 15.68 -4.62 -26.19
C SER A 568 17.21 -4.59 -26.05
N LYS A 569 17.78 -3.44 -25.65
CA LYS A 569 19.23 -3.26 -25.46
C LYS A 569 19.83 -4.21 -24.42
N ASN A 570 19.05 -4.57 -23.40
CA ASN A 570 19.49 -5.49 -22.34
C ASN A 570 19.15 -6.97 -22.62
N GLY A 571 18.55 -7.29 -23.78
CA GLY A 571 18.17 -8.66 -24.13
C GLY A 571 17.05 -9.24 -23.26
N LEU A 572 16.22 -8.38 -22.66
CA LEU A 572 15.10 -8.75 -21.79
C LEU A 572 13.79 -8.67 -22.55
N GLY A 573 12.92 -9.66 -22.43
CA GLY A 573 11.59 -9.61 -23.03
C GLY A 573 10.64 -8.68 -22.27
N ALA A 574 9.65 -8.14 -22.97
CA ALA A 574 8.77 -7.10 -22.44
C ALA A 574 7.28 -7.45 -22.56
N VAL A 575 6.48 -7.10 -21.56
CA VAL A 575 5.02 -7.15 -21.61
C VAL A 575 4.48 -5.73 -21.58
N LEU A 576 4.01 -5.23 -22.73
CA LEU A 576 3.31 -3.95 -22.82
C LEU A 576 1.81 -4.18 -22.65
N ALA A 577 1.35 -3.88 -21.44
CA ALA A 577 0.01 -4.16 -20.95
C ALA A 577 -0.86 -2.89 -20.87
N ASP A 578 -0.59 -1.89 -21.70
CA ASP A 578 -1.40 -0.67 -21.77
C ASP A 578 -2.84 -0.97 -22.11
N ASP A 579 -3.73 -0.20 -21.50
CA ASP A 579 -5.16 -0.27 -21.76
C ASP A 579 -5.50 -0.06 -23.24
N MET A 580 -6.60 -0.67 -23.68
CA MET A 580 -6.90 -0.78 -25.10
C MET A 580 -7.24 0.58 -25.70
N GLY A 581 -6.44 1.01 -26.69
CA GLY A 581 -6.61 2.31 -27.33
C GLY A 581 -5.50 3.32 -27.01
N LEU A 582 -4.57 3.01 -26.10
CA LEU A 582 -3.39 3.84 -25.80
C LEU A 582 -2.26 3.75 -26.85
N GLY A 583 -2.48 3.06 -27.98
CA GLY A 583 -1.55 3.05 -29.11
C GLY A 583 -0.33 2.13 -28.95
N LYS A 584 -0.52 0.90 -28.44
CA LYS A 584 0.56 -0.12 -28.35
C LYS A 584 1.25 -0.40 -29.70
N THR A 585 0.45 -0.49 -30.77
CA THR A 585 0.96 -0.70 -32.14
C THR A 585 1.87 0.44 -32.59
N LEU A 586 1.47 1.70 -32.35
CA LEU A 586 2.31 2.86 -32.66
C LEU A 586 3.62 2.85 -31.88
N GLN A 587 3.60 2.51 -30.58
CA GLN A 587 4.81 2.40 -29.76
C GLN A 587 5.78 1.36 -30.33
N LEU A 588 5.29 0.18 -30.74
CA LEU A 588 6.14 -0.85 -31.36
C LEU A 588 6.72 -0.39 -32.71
N LEU A 589 5.90 0.20 -33.59
CA LEU A 589 6.37 0.69 -34.89
C LEU A 589 7.43 1.79 -34.74
N SER A 590 7.28 2.63 -33.71
CA SER A 590 8.24 3.70 -33.39
C SER A 590 9.56 3.14 -32.87
N LEU A 591 9.51 2.08 -32.06
CA LEU A 591 10.70 1.33 -31.62
C LEU A 591 11.45 0.73 -32.81
N GLU A 592 10.74 0.04 -33.70
CA GLU A 592 11.33 -0.57 -34.92
C GLU A 592 12.00 0.49 -35.82
N ALA A 593 11.36 1.64 -35.98
CA ALA A 593 11.93 2.75 -36.75
C ALA A 593 13.22 3.29 -36.11
N ALA A 594 13.21 3.52 -34.79
CA ALA A 594 14.35 4.06 -34.06
C ALA A 594 15.55 3.11 -34.06
N GLU A 595 15.34 1.83 -33.82
CA GLU A 595 16.42 0.83 -33.80
C GLU A 595 17.04 0.65 -35.18
N ARG A 596 16.26 0.73 -36.26
CA ARG A 596 16.78 0.63 -37.64
C ARG A 596 17.52 1.90 -38.09
N ALA A 597 17.15 3.07 -37.57
CA ALA A 597 17.80 4.34 -37.93
C ALA A 597 19.17 4.54 -37.28
N ASN A 598 19.39 3.98 -36.08
CA ASN A 598 20.60 4.18 -35.28
C ASN A 598 21.74 3.16 -35.58
N GLN A 599 21.72 2.48 -36.74
CA GLN A 599 22.70 1.42 -37.04
C GLN A 599 23.87 1.89 -37.89
N SER A 600 25.08 1.54 -37.43
CA SER A 600 26.34 1.86 -38.10
C SER A 600 26.97 0.69 -38.88
N GLU A 601 26.73 -0.60 -38.56
CA GLU A 601 27.53 -1.69 -39.18
C GLU A 601 26.83 -3.04 -39.51
N GLU A 602 25.69 -3.45 -38.91
CA GLU A 602 24.95 -4.66 -39.35
C GLU A 602 23.42 -4.48 -39.35
N PRO A 603 22.68 -4.94 -40.40
CA PRO A 603 21.22 -4.80 -40.47
C PRO A 603 20.49 -5.75 -39.52
N ASN A 604 19.56 -5.21 -38.73
CA ASN A 604 18.63 -6.02 -37.92
C ASN A 604 17.83 -7.00 -38.78
N GLY A 605 17.65 -8.22 -38.26
CA GLY A 605 16.74 -9.21 -38.85
C GLY A 605 15.28 -8.70 -38.89
N PRO A 606 14.38 -9.40 -39.60
CA PRO A 606 12.97 -9.02 -39.63
C PRO A 606 12.31 -9.23 -38.27
N THR A 607 11.25 -8.45 -37.99
CA THR A 607 10.39 -8.64 -36.81
C THR A 607 9.13 -9.42 -37.20
N LEU A 608 8.79 -10.47 -36.43
CA LEU A 608 7.57 -11.25 -36.60
C LEU A 608 6.48 -10.77 -35.64
N VAL A 609 5.35 -10.31 -36.18
CA VAL A 609 4.15 -9.97 -35.42
C VAL A 609 3.10 -11.05 -35.60
N VAL A 610 2.66 -11.66 -34.50
CA VAL A 610 1.58 -12.65 -34.47
C VAL A 610 0.35 -12.02 -33.82
N ALA A 611 -0.73 -11.87 -34.58
CA ALA A 611 -1.92 -11.16 -34.13
C ALA A 611 -3.22 -11.94 -34.44
N PRO A 612 -4.36 -11.62 -33.79
CA PRO A 612 -5.65 -12.17 -34.18
C PRO A 612 -5.99 -11.85 -35.64
N THR A 613 -6.68 -12.77 -36.33
CA THR A 613 -7.03 -12.63 -37.76
C THR A 613 -7.78 -11.32 -38.07
N SER A 614 -8.55 -10.81 -37.12
CA SER A 614 -9.29 -9.54 -37.23
C SER A 614 -8.39 -8.30 -37.34
N VAL A 615 -7.18 -8.34 -36.77
CA VAL A 615 -6.28 -7.17 -36.69
C VAL A 615 -5.05 -7.28 -37.59
N VAL A 616 -4.79 -8.43 -38.23
CA VAL A 616 -3.67 -8.60 -39.18
C VAL A 616 -3.66 -7.50 -40.26
N GLY A 617 -4.82 -7.20 -40.86
CA GLY A 617 -4.92 -6.13 -41.85
C GLY A 617 -4.79 -4.71 -41.26
N ASN A 618 -5.07 -4.56 -39.96
CA ASN A 618 -4.94 -3.28 -39.27
C ASN A 618 -3.48 -2.90 -39.07
N TRP A 619 -2.64 -3.86 -38.66
CA TRP A 619 -1.19 -3.67 -38.54
C TRP A 619 -0.55 -3.12 -39.80
N ALA A 620 -0.91 -3.68 -40.96
CA ALA A 620 -0.40 -3.20 -42.25
C ALA A 620 -0.82 -1.75 -42.54
N ARG A 621 -2.07 -1.37 -42.25
CA ARG A 621 -2.57 0.01 -42.45
C ARG A 621 -1.91 1.00 -41.49
N GLU A 622 -1.75 0.64 -40.22
CA GLU A 622 -1.13 1.51 -39.22
C GLU A 622 0.35 1.73 -39.54
N ALA A 623 1.08 0.71 -39.96
CA ALA A 623 2.45 0.85 -40.42
C ALA A 623 2.56 1.81 -41.62
N HIS A 624 1.73 1.64 -42.66
CA HIS A 624 1.71 2.55 -43.81
C HIS A 624 1.34 4.00 -43.44
N LYS A 625 0.52 4.19 -42.39
CA LYS A 625 0.10 5.51 -41.92
C LYS A 625 1.20 6.19 -41.09
N PHE A 626 1.77 5.48 -40.13
CA PHE A 626 2.62 6.08 -39.09
C PHE A 626 4.11 5.97 -39.40
N VAL A 627 4.56 4.92 -40.10
CA VAL A 627 5.96 4.75 -40.47
C VAL A 627 6.04 4.17 -41.90
N PRO A 628 5.74 4.98 -42.93
CA PRO A 628 5.62 4.50 -44.32
C PRO A 628 6.91 3.88 -44.88
N SER A 629 8.06 4.17 -44.27
CA SER A 629 9.36 3.62 -44.66
C SER A 629 9.54 2.14 -44.29
N LEU A 630 8.74 1.59 -43.37
CA LEU A 630 8.83 0.18 -42.98
C LEU A 630 8.16 -0.72 -44.02
N ARG A 631 8.90 -1.73 -44.50
CA ARG A 631 8.40 -2.73 -45.46
C ARG A 631 7.67 -3.84 -44.71
N ILE A 632 6.36 -3.93 -44.92
CA ILE A 632 5.49 -4.89 -44.24
C ILE A 632 5.08 -6.04 -45.16
N LEU A 633 5.30 -7.27 -44.72
CA LEU A 633 4.80 -8.49 -45.38
C LEU A 633 3.66 -9.11 -44.59
N VAL A 634 2.48 -9.24 -45.19
CA VAL A 634 1.35 -9.95 -44.57
C VAL A 634 1.36 -11.42 -44.97
N HIS A 635 1.71 -12.30 -44.03
CA HIS A 635 1.72 -13.75 -44.20
C HIS A 635 0.44 -14.38 -43.65
N HIS A 636 -0.67 -14.24 -44.38
CA HIS A 636 -1.98 -14.77 -43.99
C HIS A 636 -2.86 -15.11 -45.22
N GLY A 637 -3.83 -16.01 -45.05
CA GLY A 637 -4.77 -16.40 -46.11
C GLY A 637 -4.29 -17.54 -47.01
N SER A 638 -5.09 -17.86 -48.03
CA SER A 638 -4.82 -18.94 -49.00
C SER A 638 -3.75 -18.56 -50.02
N SER A 639 -3.64 -17.28 -50.36
CA SER A 639 -2.70 -16.70 -51.34
C SER A 639 -1.33 -16.32 -50.76
N ARG A 640 -1.03 -16.74 -49.52
CA ARG A 640 0.26 -16.42 -48.87
C ARG A 640 1.42 -17.15 -49.57
N LEU A 641 2.58 -16.49 -49.62
CA LEU A 641 3.81 -17.05 -50.17
C LEU A 641 4.24 -18.29 -49.40
N ARG A 642 4.94 -19.23 -50.06
CA ARG A 642 5.43 -20.46 -49.45
C ARG A 642 6.87 -20.72 -49.90
N ASP A 643 7.57 -21.56 -49.14
CA ASP A 643 8.88 -22.10 -49.48
C ASP A 643 9.90 -20.99 -49.81
N ALA A 644 10.69 -21.15 -50.88
CA ALA A 644 11.75 -20.21 -51.26
C ALA A 644 11.22 -18.79 -51.51
N ALA A 645 10.05 -18.64 -52.14
CA ALA A 645 9.46 -17.34 -52.44
C ALA A 645 9.09 -16.56 -51.16
N PHE A 646 8.76 -17.25 -50.08
CA PHE A 646 8.57 -16.62 -48.77
C PHE A 646 9.91 -16.17 -48.19
N LEU A 647 10.92 -17.03 -48.19
CA LEU A 647 12.24 -16.73 -47.60
C LEU A 647 12.91 -15.53 -48.27
N GLU A 648 12.85 -15.44 -49.61
CA GLU A 648 13.35 -14.27 -50.36
C GLU A 648 12.62 -12.99 -49.95
N LYS A 649 11.28 -13.04 -49.88
CA LYS A 649 10.49 -11.86 -49.57
C LYS A 649 10.66 -11.40 -48.12
N VAL A 650 10.89 -12.33 -47.19
CA VAL A 650 11.12 -12.00 -45.77
C VAL A 650 12.42 -11.24 -45.58
N GLN A 651 13.48 -11.57 -46.33
CA GLN A 651 14.76 -10.83 -46.24
C GLN A 651 14.63 -9.37 -46.72
N GLU A 652 13.68 -9.09 -47.61
CA GLU A 652 13.37 -7.73 -48.07
C GLU A 652 12.39 -6.98 -47.15
N SER A 653 11.87 -7.63 -46.12
CA SER A 653 10.83 -7.08 -45.25
C SER A 653 11.39 -6.70 -43.90
N ASP A 654 10.88 -5.61 -43.33
CA ASP A 654 11.26 -5.17 -41.98
C ASP A 654 10.36 -5.83 -40.94
N ILE A 655 9.06 -5.98 -41.24
CA ILE A 655 8.08 -6.62 -40.37
C ILE A 655 7.23 -7.63 -41.16
N VAL A 656 7.04 -8.82 -40.59
CA VAL A 656 6.16 -9.86 -41.10
C VAL A 656 4.96 -10.02 -40.15
N VAL A 657 3.74 -9.83 -40.64
CA VAL A 657 2.51 -9.95 -39.84
C VAL A 657 1.79 -11.25 -40.20
N THR A 658 1.55 -12.10 -39.20
CA THR A 658 0.82 -13.37 -39.36
C THR A 658 -0.23 -13.55 -38.27
N SER A 659 -0.97 -14.67 -38.36
CA SER A 659 -1.99 -15.01 -37.36
C SER A 659 -1.62 -16.22 -36.52
N TYR A 660 -2.16 -16.31 -35.29
CA TYR A 660 -1.98 -17.46 -34.39
C TYR A 660 -2.31 -18.81 -35.04
N GLY A 661 -3.31 -18.86 -35.92
CA GLY A 661 -3.64 -20.07 -36.67
C GLY A 661 -2.64 -20.40 -37.78
N THR A 662 -2.04 -19.37 -38.41
CA THR A 662 -1.06 -19.54 -39.50
C THR A 662 0.29 -19.99 -38.97
N ILE A 663 0.78 -19.40 -37.87
CA ILE A 663 2.09 -19.76 -37.30
C ILE A 663 2.15 -21.23 -36.86
N ALA A 664 1.05 -21.79 -36.36
CA ALA A 664 0.98 -23.20 -36.00
C ALA A 664 1.02 -24.14 -37.22
N ARG A 665 0.53 -23.67 -38.39
CA ARG A 665 0.53 -24.45 -39.64
C ARG A 665 1.87 -24.35 -40.37
N ASP A 666 2.46 -23.16 -40.39
CA ASP A 666 3.68 -22.86 -41.14
C ASP A 666 4.92 -22.77 -40.23
N HIS A 667 4.87 -23.38 -39.04
CA HIS A 667 5.95 -23.35 -38.05
C HIS A 667 7.31 -23.74 -38.66
N GLN A 668 7.36 -24.80 -39.46
CA GLN A 668 8.60 -25.26 -40.10
C GLN A 668 9.22 -24.24 -41.06
N LEU A 669 8.39 -23.44 -41.74
CA LEU A 669 8.85 -22.40 -42.66
C LEU A 669 9.36 -21.17 -41.87
N LEU A 670 8.58 -20.75 -40.87
CA LEU A 670 8.90 -19.57 -40.05
C LEU A 670 10.12 -19.79 -39.14
N SER A 671 10.39 -21.03 -38.71
CA SER A 671 11.57 -21.39 -37.92
C SER A 671 12.88 -21.35 -38.71
N GLN A 672 12.85 -21.24 -40.05
CA GLN A 672 14.05 -21.11 -40.88
C GLN A 672 14.63 -19.68 -40.88
N VAL A 673 13.85 -18.70 -40.41
CA VAL A 673 14.24 -17.29 -40.36
C VAL A 673 14.76 -16.97 -38.96
N GLN A 674 15.91 -16.30 -38.86
CA GLN A 674 16.39 -15.72 -37.62
C GLN A 674 15.69 -14.37 -37.39
N TRP A 675 14.76 -14.34 -36.44
CA TRP A 675 13.99 -13.14 -36.15
C TRP A 675 14.78 -12.21 -35.22
N GLU A 676 14.78 -10.91 -35.51
CA GLU A 676 15.27 -9.94 -34.53
C GLU A 676 14.34 -9.95 -33.31
N ARG A 677 13.03 -9.94 -33.59
CA ARG A 677 12.00 -9.87 -32.57
C ARG A 677 10.77 -10.69 -32.92
N VAL A 678 10.17 -11.32 -31.92
CA VAL A 678 8.85 -11.95 -32.02
C VAL A 678 7.88 -11.22 -31.10
N VAL A 679 6.81 -10.69 -31.67
CA VAL A 679 5.79 -9.90 -30.99
C VAL A 679 4.46 -10.60 -31.03
N LEU A 680 3.81 -10.74 -29.88
CA LEU A 680 2.46 -11.29 -29.75
C LEU A 680 1.47 -10.18 -29.46
N ASP A 681 0.55 -9.94 -30.38
CA ASP A 681 -0.56 -9.02 -30.16
C ASP A 681 -1.78 -9.78 -29.63
N GLU A 682 -2.44 -9.24 -28.60
CA GLU A 682 -3.47 -9.95 -27.82
C GLU A 682 -2.93 -11.29 -27.26
N ALA A 683 -1.82 -11.20 -26.52
CA ALA A 683 -1.06 -12.34 -26.00
C ALA A 683 -1.86 -13.31 -25.12
N GLN A 684 -3.08 -12.97 -24.67
CA GLN A 684 -3.99 -13.91 -24.01
C GLN A 684 -4.31 -15.16 -24.85
N GLN A 685 -4.11 -15.11 -26.17
CA GLN A 685 -4.24 -16.29 -27.04
C GLN A 685 -3.26 -17.43 -26.70
N ILE A 686 -2.15 -17.15 -25.99
CA ILE A 686 -1.17 -18.16 -25.56
C ILE A 686 -1.28 -18.51 -24.06
N LYS A 687 -2.42 -18.20 -23.42
CA LYS A 687 -2.65 -18.42 -21.98
C LYS A 687 -2.38 -19.85 -21.49
N ASN A 688 -2.56 -20.84 -22.36
CA ASN A 688 -2.21 -22.22 -22.10
C ASN A 688 -0.93 -22.61 -22.88
N SER A 689 0.16 -22.87 -22.15
CA SER A 689 1.47 -23.24 -22.69
C SER A 689 1.49 -24.59 -23.42
N ALA A 690 0.51 -25.47 -23.17
CA ALA A 690 0.46 -26.81 -23.77
C ALA A 690 -0.08 -26.83 -25.21
N THR A 691 -0.74 -25.75 -25.67
CA THR A 691 -1.37 -25.71 -26.99
C THR A 691 -0.33 -25.74 -28.11
N LYS A 692 -0.72 -26.26 -29.29
CA LYS A 692 0.14 -26.28 -30.48
C LYS A 692 0.61 -24.87 -30.88
N VAL A 693 -0.26 -23.88 -30.74
CA VAL A 693 0.04 -22.47 -31.04
C VAL A 693 1.12 -21.95 -30.10
N SER A 694 0.93 -22.10 -28.78
CA SER A 694 1.92 -21.64 -27.78
C SER A 694 3.29 -22.29 -27.98
N LYS A 695 3.32 -23.60 -28.28
CA LYS A 695 4.56 -24.32 -28.58
C LYS A 695 5.25 -23.80 -29.84
N ALA A 696 4.49 -23.60 -30.92
CA ALA A 696 5.02 -23.12 -32.20
C ALA A 696 5.64 -21.72 -32.08
N VAL A 697 4.94 -20.81 -31.38
CA VAL A 697 5.40 -19.44 -31.12
C VAL A 697 6.66 -19.42 -30.26
N ARG A 698 6.70 -20.19 -29.16
CA ARG A 698 7.85 -20.24 -28.24
C ARG A 698 9.11 -20.83 -28.87
N ALA A 699 8.94 -21.70 -29.86
CA ALA A 699 10.03 -22.33 -30.59
C ALA A 699 10.62 -21.43 -31.71
N MET A 700 10.04 -20.26 -31.99
CA MET A 700 10.62 -19.32 -32.96
C MET A 700 11.98 -18.81 -32.48
N PRO A 701 13.05 -18.89 -33.32
CA PRO A 701 14.35 -18.33 -32.97
C PRO A 701 14.29 -16.80 -33.04
N SER A 702 14.60 -16.13 -31.93
CA SER A 702 14.43 -14.68 -31.80
C SER A 702 15.40 -14.08 -30.80
N LYS A 703 15.99 -12.90 -31.06
CA LYS A 703 16.81 -12.21 -30.05
C LYS A 703 15.98 -11.54 -28.96
N HIS A 704 14.84 -10.95 -29.34
CA HIS A 704 13.96 -10.21 -28.42
C HIS A 704 12.49 -10.69 -28.51
N ARG A 705 11.74 -10.60 -27.41
CA ARG A 705 10.35 -11.06 -27.34
C ARG A 705 9.45 -10.05 -26.64
N ILE A 706 8.34 -9.70 -27.27
CA ILE A 706 7.37 -8.73 -26.73
C ILE A 706 5.97 -9.33 -26.73
N ALA A 707 5.24 -9.15 -25.63
CA ALA A 707 3.81 -9.41 -25.56
C ALA A 707 3.05 -8.08 -25.43
N LEU A 708 2.07 -7.88 -26.29
CA LEU A 708 1.10 -6.78 -26.23
C LEU A 708 -0.23 -7.35 -25.73
N THR A 709 -0.78 -6.76 -24.67
CA THR A 709 -2.07 -7.17 -24.09
C THR A 709 -2.81 -5.96 -23.55
N GLY A 710 -4.14 -5.99 -23.51
CA GLY A 710 -4.96 -4.99 -22.80
C GLY A 710 -5.08 -5.28 -21.30
N THR A 711 -4.91 -6.54 -20.91
CA THR A 711 -5.04 -7.01 -19.52
C THR A 711 -3.98 -8.07 -19.27
N PRO A 712 -2.93 -7.79 -18.46
CA PRO A 712 -1.83 -8.73 -18.24
C PRO A 712 -2.22 -9.95 -17.40
N VAL A 713 -3.31 -9.83 -16.62
CA VAL A 713 -3.97 -10.93 -15.90
C VAL A 713 -5.45 -10.82 -16.22
N GLU A 714 -5.99 -11.77 -16.99
CA GLU A 714 -7.41 -11.81 -17.30
C GLU A 714 -8.16 -12.46 -16.12
N ASN A 715 -7.72 -13.64 -15.67
CA ASN A 715 -8.41 -14.37 -14.59
C ASN A 715 -7.53 -15.29 -13.70
N ARG A 716 -6.34 -15.73 -14.13
CA ARG A 716 -5.51 -16.70 -13.36
C ARG A 716 -4.01 -16.39 -13.43
N LEU A 717 -3.28 -16.64 -12.35
CA LEU A 717 -1.83 -16.39 -12.28
C LEU A 717 -1.04 -17.27 -13.27
N SER A 718 -1.57 -18.45 -13.60
CA SER A 718 -0.97 -19.35 -14.59
C SER A 718 -0.93 -18.77 -16.02
N GLU A 719 -1.84 -17.86 -16.36
CA GLU A 719 -1.89 -17.18 -17.67
C GLU A 719 -0.78 -16.12 -17.74
N MET A 720 -0.65 -15.31 -16.68
CA MET A 720 0.43 -14.35 -16.51
C MET A 720 1.80 -15.02 -16.62
N ARG A 721 1.98 -16.16 -15.92
CA ARG A 721 3.21 -16.96 -16.04
C ARG A 721 3.45 -17.38 -17.48
N SER A 722 2.43 -17.81 -18.21
CA SER A 722 2.58 -18.23 -19.60
C SER A 722 3.00 -17.10 -20.54
N ILE A 723 2.54 -15.87 -20.31
CA ILE A 723 2.94 -14.70 -21.10
C ILE A 723 4.36 -14.25 -20.72
N LEU A 724 4.66 -14.15 -19.43
CA LEU A 724 5.98 -13.77 -18.94
C LEU A 724 7.07 -14.78 -19.31
N ASP A 725 6.77 -16.07 -19.22
CA ASP A 725 7.69 -17.16 -19.60
C ASP A 725 7.89 -17.25 -21.13
N PHE A 726 6.98 -16.69 -21.94
CA PHE A 726 7.26 -16.49 -23.36
C PHE A 726 8.29 -15.37 -23.57
N CYS A 727 8.12 -14.24 -22.87
CA CYS A 727 8.99 -13.07 -23.00
C CYS A 727 10.38 -13.31 -22.41
N ASN A 728 10.42 -13.86 -21.19
CA ASN A 728 11.60 -14.15 -20.39
C ASN A 728 11.50 -15.59 -19.86
N PRO A 729 11.92 -16.60 -20.65
CA PRO A 729 11.93 -17.99 -20.21
C PRO A 729 12.65 -18.16 -18.87
N GLY A 730 12.04 -18.91 -17.94
CA GLY A 730 12.64 -19.22 -16.64
C GLY A 730 12.50 -18.15 -15.54
N VAL A 731 12.01 -16.95 -15.84
CA VAL A 731 11.91 -15.83 -14.86
C VAL A 731 11.05 -16.10 -13.63
N LEU A 732 10.11 -17.04 -13.74
CA LEU A 732 9.24 -17.48 -12.64
C LEU A 732 9.45 -18.97 -12.30
N GLY A 733 10.56 -19.55 -12.74
CA GLY A 733 10.87 -20.97 -12.58
C GLY A 733 9.92 -21.90 -13.36
N SER A 734 9.96 -23.18 -12.99
CA SER A 734 9.14 -24.22 -13.62
C SER A 734 7.64 -24.01 -13.35
N ALA A 735 6.79 -24.57 -14.23
CA ALA A 735 5.33 -24.47 -14.07
C ALA A 735 4.83 -25.14 -12.78
N SER A 736 5.49 -26.22 -12.34
CA SER A 736 5.18 -26.90 -11.07
C SER A 736 5.57 -26.06 -9.86
N PHE A 737 6.76 -25.47 -9.89
CA PHE A 737 7.23 -24.54 -8.84
C PHE A 737 6.27 -23.36 -8.71
N PHE A 738 6.01 -22.64 -9.81
CA PHE A 738 5.14 -21.47 -9.81
C PHE A 738 3.74 -21.79 -9.27
N ARG A 739 3.16 -22.93 -9.66
CA ARG A 739 1.83 -23.35 -9.18
C ARG A 739 1.84 -23.62 -7.68
N ASN A 740 2.84 -24.34 -7.18
CA ASN A 740 2.87 -24.77 -5.79
C ASN A 740 3.23 -23.62 -4.83
N HIS A 741 4.09 -22.70 -5.27
CA HIS A 741 4.65 -21.64 -4.42
C HIS A 741 3.90 -20.31 -4.54
N PHE A 742 3.49 -19.89 -5.75
CA PHE A 742 2.74 -18.64 -5.93
C PHE A 742 1.24 -18.90 -6.12
N ALA A 743 0.85 -19.68 -7.14
CA ALA A 743 -0.56 -19.76 -7.53
C ALA A 743 -1.45 -20.33 -6.42
N ARG A 744 -1.02 -21.40 -5.75
CA ARG A 744 -1.79 -22.00 -4.65
C ARG A 744 -1.90 -21.07 -3.44
N ALA A 745 -0.80 -20.47 -2.99
CA ALA A 745 -0.79 -19.55 -1.86
C ALA A 745 -1.70 -18.33 -2.11
N ILE A 746 -1.64 -17.75 -3.32
CA ILE A 746 -2.41 -16.55 -3.65
C ILE A 746 -3.88 -16.88 -3.97
N GLU A 747 -4.16 -17.87 -4.83
CA GLU A 747 -5.53 -18.16 -5.29
C GLU A 747 -6.36 -18.93 -4.24
N ARG A 748 -5.74 -19.76 -3.38
CA ARG A 748 -6.46 -20.58 -2.39
C ARG A 748 -6.37 -20.03 -0.97
N GLU A 749 -5.20 -19.53 -0.57
CA GLU A 749 -4.92 -19.12 0.81
C GLU A 749 -4.98 -17.59 0.99
N GLN A 750 -5.18 -16.85 -0.11
CA GLN A 750 -5.27 -15.37 -0.15
C GLN A 750 -4.08 -14.68 0.54
N ASP A 751 -2.88 -15.24 0.37
CA ASP A 751 -1.65 -14.72 0.96
C ASP A 751 -1.22 -13.38 0.32
N GLU A 752 -1.40 -12.28 1.05
CA GLU A 752 -1.03 -10.94 0.62
C GLU A 752 0.49 -10.77 0.47
N THR A 753 1.30 -11.46 1.28
CA THR A 753 2.76 -11.37 1.23
C THR A 753 3.30 -11.96 -0.07
N MET A 754 2.77 -13.11 -0.48
CA MET A 754 3.13 -13.76 -1.75
C MET A 754 2.63 -12.97 -2.95
N THR A 755 1.49 -12.27 -2.81
CA THR A 755 0.96 -11.38 -3.84
C THR A 755 1.90 -10.20 -4.10
N GLU A 756 2.33 -9.50 -3.05
CA GLU A 756 3.24 -8.35 -3.18
C GLU A 756 4.62 -8.78 -3.69
N ARG A 757 5.08 -9.96 -3.28
CA ARG A 757 6.33 -10.55 -3.77
C ARG A 757 6.27 -10.87 -5.26
N LEU A 758 5.18 -11.49 -5.72
CA LEU A 758 4.98 -11.78 -7.14
C LEU A 758 4.89 -10.49 -7.96
N ARG A 759 4.22 -9.45 -7.43
CA ARG A 759 4.16 -8.12 -8.05
C ARG A 759 5.57 -7.53 -8.20
N SER A 760 6.37 -7.54 -7.13
CA SER A 760 7.74 -7.02 -7.15
C SER A 760 8.63 -7.76 -8.16
N LEU A 761 8.50 -9.09 -8.25
CA LEU A 761 9.27 -9.92 -9.19
C LEU A 761 8.90 -9.67 -10.67
N THR A 762 7.65 -9.30 -10.94
CA THR A 762 7.12 -9.16 -12.31
C THR A 762 7.12 -7.72 -12.81
N ALA A 763 7.11 -6.74 -11.90
CA ALA A 763 7.06 -5.31 -12.22
C ALA A 763 8.11 -4.84 -13.26
N PRO A 764 9.38 -5.27 -13.24
CA PRO A 764 10.37 -4.81 -14.22
C PRO A 764 10.05 -5.19 -15.67
N PHE A 765 9.27 -6.25 -15.87
CA PHE A 765 8.97 -6.82 -17.19
C PHE A 765 7.60 -6.41 -17.72
N VAL A 766 6.77 -5.76 -16.91
CA VAL A 766 5.39 -5.43 -17.23
C VAL A 766 5.19 -3.92 -17.13
N LEU A 767 5.01 -3.27 -18.27
CA LEU A 767 4.57 -1.88 -18.31
C LEU A 767 3.05 -1.85 -18.54
N ARG A 768 2.29 -1.44 -17.52
CA ARG A 768 0.83 -1.30 -17.57
C ARG A 768 0.43 0.14 -17.27
N ARG A 769 -0.43 0.70 -18.10
CA ARG A 769 -1.04 2.02 -17.92
C ARG A 769 -2.52 1.96 -18.22
N LEU A 770 -3.32 2.65 -17.42
CA LEU A 770 -4.77 2.75 -17.54
C LEU A 770 -5.16 4.10 -18.15
N LYS A 771 -6.27 4.16 -18.88
CA LYS A 771 -6.80 5.45 -19.37
C LYS A 771 -7.15 6.42 -18.23
N THR A 772 -7.42 5.88 -17.04
CA THR A 772 -7.72 6.63 -15.81
C THR A 772 -6.47 7.11 -15.08
N ASP A 773 -5.25 6.76 -15.53
CA ASP A 773 -4.04 7.23 -14.86
C ASP A 773 -3.94 8.76 -14.97
N PRO A 774 -3.76 9.51 -13.87
CA PRO A 774 -3.72 10.97 -13.89
C PRO A 774 -2.72 11.55 -14.89
N SER A 775 -1.61 10.84 -15.14
CA SER A 775 -0.59 11.21 -16.13
C SER A 775 -1.00 11.03 -17.61
N ILE A 776 -2.17 10.43 -17.86
CA ILE A 776 -2.76 10.16 -19.19
C ILE A 776 -4.08 10.92 -19.37
N VAL A 777 -4.81 11.18 -18.28
CA VAL A 777 -6.14 11.82 -18.24
C VAL A 777 -6.14 13.17 -18.96
N ASP A 778 -5.08 13.98 -18.85
CA ASP A 778 -5.00 15.31 -19.49
C ASP A 778 -5.07 15.27 -21.03
N ASP A 779 -4.87 14.10 -21.66
CA ASP A 779 -4.81 13.93 -23.13
C ASP A 779 -6.04 13.16 -23.74
N LEU A 780 -7.04 12.76 -22.95
CA LEU A 780 -8.26 12.09 -23.43
C LEU A 780 -9.51 12.87 -22.98
N PRO A 781 -10.56 13.01 -23.83
CA PRO A 781 -11.83 13.61 -23.40
C PRO A 781 -12.46 12.78 -22.28
N GLU A 782 -13.38 13.35 -21.50
CA GLU A 782 -13.95 12.67 -20.36
C GLU A 782 -14.85 11.51 -20.81
N LYS A 783 -14.74 10.37 -20.12
CA LYS A 783 -15.67 9.24 -20.26
C LYS A 783 -16.52 9.15 -19.01
N THR A 784 -17.83 9.32 -19.17
CA THR A 784 -18.79 9.19 -18.07
C THR A 784 -19.58 7.90 -18.25
N GLU A 785 -19.52 7.00 -17.26
CA GLU A 785 -20.38 5.81 -17.23
C GLU A 785 -21.57 6.06 -16.31
N ILE A 786 -22.77 5.84 -16.82
CA ILE A 786 -24.04 6.05 -16.12
C ILE A 786 -24.83 4.76 -16.15
N ILE A 787 -25.13 4.22 -14.97
CA ILE A 787 -26.06 3.09 -14.84
C ILE A 787 -27.47 3.66 -14.79
N LEU A 788 -28.30 3.30 -15.77
CA LEU A 788 -29.70 3.69 -15.84
C LEU A 788 -30.57 2.54 -15.35
N THR A 789 -31.19 2.73 -14.18
CA THR A 789 -32.19 1.80 -13.67
C THR A 789 -33.55 2.15 -14.26
N VAL A 790 -34.17 1.18 -14.93
CA VAL A 790 -35.39 1.35 -15.71
C VAL A 790 -36.48 0.42 -15.19
N ASP A 791 -37.68 0.96 -14.97
CA ASP A 791 -38.82 0.17 -14.50
C ASP A 791 -39.43 -0.69 -15.62
N MET A 792 -39.87 -1.89 -15.27
CA MET A 792 -40.66 -2.73 -16.18
C MET A 792 -42.05 -2.12 -16.42
N LYS A 793 -42.55 -2.25 -17.65
CA LYS A 793 -43.97 -2.01 -17.94
C LYS A 793 -44.85 -3.12 -17.34
N PRO A 794 -46.16 -2.87 -17.11
CA PRO A 794 -47.06 -3.86 -16.53
C PRO A 794 -47.08 -5.20 -17.28
N GLU A 795 -46.98 -5.16 -18.61
CA GLU A 795 -46.88 -6.36 -19.46
C GLU A 795 -45.59 -7.15 -19.17
N GLN A 796 -44.44 -6.47 -19.08
CA GLN A 796 -43.15 -7.10 -18.75
C GLN A 796 -43.17 -7.71 -17.35
N ALA A 797 -43.72 -7.00 -16.36
CA ALA A 797 -43.81 -7.48 -14.99
C ALA A 797 -44.70 -8.74 -14.89
N ALA A 798 -45.82 -8.78 -15.63
CA ALA A 798 -46.68 -9.96 -15.68
C ALA A 798 -45.96 -11.17 -16.33
N LEU A 799 -45.29 -10.96 -17.47
CA LEU A 799 -44.50 -11.99 -18.14
C LEU A 799 -43.35 -12.50 -17.26
N TYR A 800 -42.65 -11.59 -16.59
CA TYR A 800 -41.54 -11.91 -15.70
C TYR A 800 -41.99 -12.79 -14.54
N ARG A 801 -43.04 -12.38 -13.81
CA ARG A 801 -43.56 -13.15 -12.67
C ARG A 801 -44.05 -14.54 -13.09
N ALA A 802 -44.84 -14.62 -14.16
CA ALA A 802 -45.34 -15.90 -14.67
C ALA A 802 -44.20 -16.84 -15.08
N TYR A 803 -43.16 -16.31 -15.72
CA TYR A 803 -42.00 -17.10 -16.14
C TYR A 803 -41.14 -17.56 -14.95
N VAL A 804 -40.89 -16.70 -13.97
CA VAL A 804 -40.11 -17.03 -12.77
C VAL A 804 -40.81 -18.07 -11.91
N GLU A 805 -42.14 -17.97 -11.75
CA GLU A 805 -42.92 -18.98 -11.00
C GLU A 805 -42.89 -20.36 -11.68
N ASP A 806 -42.95 -20.41 -13.01
CA ASP A 806 -42.89 -21.66 -13.77
C ASP A 806 -41.49 -22.30 -13.71
N ILE A 807 -40.44 -21.51 -13.93
CA ILE A 807 -39.08 -22.02 -13.94
C ILE A 807 -38.60 -22.47 -12.56
N GLN A 808 -39.04 -21.81 -11.47
CA GLN A 808 -38.69 -22.22 -10.12
C GLN A 808 -39.21 -23.65 -9.85
N LYS A 809 -40.45 -23.95 -10.25
CA LYS A 809 -41.02 -25.31 -10.12
C LYS A 809 -40.22 -26.34 -10.92
N GLN A 810 -39.70 -25.97 -12.08
CA GLN A 810 -38.86 -26.86 -12.90
C GLN A 810 -37.47 -27.06 -12.31
N ILE A 811 -36.87 -26.01 -11.74
CA ILE A 811 -35.55 -26.06 -11.09
C ILE A 811 -35.59 -26.93 -9.83
N ASP A 812 -36.66 -26.85 -9.03
CA ASP A 812 -36.85 -27.66 -7.82
C ASP A 812 -36.93 -29.17 -8.13
N GLN A 813 -37.31 -29.53 -9.36
CA GLN A 813 -37.46 -30.91 -9.82
C GLN A 813 -36.25 -31.43 -10.62
N ALA A 814 -35.24 -30.59 -10.90
CA ALA A 814 -34.13 -30.91 -11.78
C ALA A 814 -32.80 -31.07 -11.03
N GLU A 815 -32.01 -32.08 -11.39
CA GLU A 815 -30.68 -32.33 -10.83
C GLU A 815 -29.56 -32.30 -11.89
N GLY A 816 -28.33 -32.05 -11.43
CA GLY A 816 -27.12 -32.16 -12.24
C GLY A 816 -27.07 -31.22 -13.46
N ILE A 817 -26.70 -31.77 -14.63
CA ILE A 817 -26.52 -31.00 -15.89
C ILE A 817 -27.85 -30.41 -16.38
N SER A 818 -28.97 -31.10 -16.16
CA SER A 818 -30.31 -30.62 -16.55
C SER A 818 -30.65 -29.31 -15.84
N LYS A 819 -30.38 -29.24 -14.54
CA LYS A 819 -30.54 -28.01 -13.75
C LYS A 819 -29.70 -26.86 -14.29
N ARG A 820 -28.41 -27.09 -14.57
CA ARG A 820 -27.53 -26.03 -15.14
C ARG A 820 -28.05 -25.51 -16.48
N GLY A 821 -28.54 -26.41 -17.34
CA GLY A 821 -29.16 -26.04 -18.62
C GLY A 821 -30.43 -25.21 -18.45
N LEU A 822 -31.30 -25.57 -17.51
CA LEU A 822 -32.52 -24.82 -17.18
C LEU A 822 -32.20 -23.42 -16.67
N VAL A 823 -31.22 -23.27 -15.77
CA VAL A 823 -30.79 -21.98 -15.25
C VAL A 823 -30.27 -21.07 -16.37
N LEU A 824 -29.36 -21.55 -17.22
CA LEU A 824 -28.83 -20.75 -18.34
C LEU A 824 -29.93 -20.33 -19.35
N SER A 825 -30.90 -21.21 -19.60
CA SER A 825 -32.08 -20.91 -20.42
C SER A 825 -32.95 -19.83 -19.77
N ALA A 826 -33.18 -19.94 -18.46
CA ALA A 826 -33.96 -19.00 -17.67
C ALA A 826 -33.37 -17.59 -17.69
N LEU A 827 -32.05 -17.48 -17.47
CA LEU A 827 -31.32 -16.22 -17.54
C LEU A 827 -31.52 -15.52 -18.89
N THR A 828 -31.40 -16.30 -19.97
CA THR A 828 -31.61 -15.81 -21.33
C THR A 828 -33.02 -15.27 -21.51
N LYS A 829 -34.04 -16.03 -21.09
CA LYS A 829 -35.45 -15.65 -21.23
C LYS A 829 -35.83 -14.43 -20.38
N ILE A 830 -35.32 -14.36 -19.15
CA ILE A 830 -35.49 -13.19 -18.28
C ILE A 830 -34.93 -11.93 -18.95
N LYS A 831 -33.70 -11.99 -19.49
CA LYS A 831 -33.10 -10.88 -20.23
C LYS A 831 -33.93 -10.48 -21.45
N GLN A 832 -34.53 -11.44 -22.16
CA GLN A 832 -35.43 -11.15 -23.28
C GLN A 832 -36.66 -10.35 -22.82
N ILE A 833 -37.29 -10.73 -21.71
CA ILE A 833 -38.44 -10.02 -21.12
C ILE A 833 -38.04 -8.59 -20.73
N CYS A 834 -36.90 -8.43 -20.06
CA CYS A 834 -36.35 -7.13 -19.67
C CYS A 834 -36.10 -6.22 -20.88
N ASN A 835 -35.60 -6.77 -21.99
CA ASN A 835 -35.39 -6.04 -23.24
C ASN A 835 -36.70 -5.62 -23.90
N HIS A 836 -37.60 -6.57 -24.20
CA HIS A 836 -38.90 -6.29 -24.81
C HIS A 836 -39.83 -7.51 -24.79
N PRO A 837 -41.15 -7.37 -24.55
CA PRO A 837 -42.11 -8.47 -24.63
C PRO A 837 -42.05 -9.26 -25.95
N ALA A 838 -42.03 -8.56 -27.10
CA ALA A 838 -41.89 -9.19 -28.43
C ALA A 838 -40.58 -10.00 -28.61
N HIS A 839 -39.51 -9.65 -27.89
CA HIS A 839 -38.24 -10.39 -27.94
C HIS A 839 -38.32 -11.72 -27.16
N PHE A 840 -39.15 -11.78 -26.11
CA PHE A 840 -39.41 -13.01 -25.37
C PHE A 840 -40.44 -13.91 -26.08
N LEU A 841 -41.54 -13.30 -26.55
CA LEU A 841 -42.66 -14.00 -27.20
C LEU A 841 -42.34 -14.45 -28.62
N SER A 842 -41.43 -13.74 -29.32
CA SER A 842 -41.10 -13.98 -30.73
C SER A 842 -42.34 -13.99 -31.63
N ASP A 843 -43.25 -13.05 -31.43
CA ASP A 843 -44.58 -12.99 -32.04
C ASP A 843 -44.76 -11.86 -33.06
N ASP A 844 -43.66 -11.20 -33.46
CA ASP A 844 -43.62 -10.04 -34.37
C ASP A 844 -44.54 -8.88 -33.97
N SER A 845 -44.90 -8.81 -32.68
CA SER A 845 -45.77 -7.76 -32.16
C SER A 845 -45.06 -6.39 -32.11
N ASP A 846 -45.82 -5.33 -32.37
CA ASP A 846 -45.28 -3.97 -32.46
C ASP A 846 -44.54 -3.53 -31.19
N VAL A 847 -43.53 -2.67 -31.38
CA VAL A 847 -42.74 -2.05 -30.30
C VAL A 847 -43.62 -1.16 -29.39
N THR A 848 -44.70 -0.60 -29.94
CA THR A 848 -45.65 0.24 -29.22
C THR A 848 -47.07 -0.27 -29.40
N VAL A 849 -47.91 -0.06 -28.37
CA VAL A 849 -49.36 -0.32 -28.44
C VAL A 849 -50.07 0.98 -28.09
N LYS A 850 -50.95 1.44 -29.00
CA LYS A 850 -51.68 2.72 -28.86
C LYS A 850 -50.73 3.91 -28.59
N GLY A 851 -49.57 3.91 -29.24
CA GLY A 851 -48.54 4.95 -29.09
C GLY A 851 -47.77 4.91 -27.77
N LYS A 852 -47.94 3.87 -26.94
CA LYS A 852 -47.17 3.68 -25.70
C LYS A 852 -46.18 2.53 -25.85
N HIS A 853 -44.97 2.72 -25.33
CA HIS A 853 -43.94 1.68 -25.30
C HIS A 853 -44.33 0.52 -24.40
N ARG A 854 -44.07 -0.69 -24.88
CA ARG A 854 -44.28 -1.95 -24.13
C ARG A 854 -43.07 -2.37 -23.30
N SER A 855 -41.91 -1.76 -23.56
CA SER A 855 -40.68 -1.97 -22.80
C SER A 855 -40.19 -0.69 -22.15
N GLY A 856 -39.86 -0.76 -20.87
CA GLY A 856 -39.21 0.34 -20.16
C GLY A 856 -37.88 0.71 -20.79
N LYS A 857 -37.03 -0.28 -21.12
CA LYS A 857 -35.71 -0.02 -21.74
C LYS A 857 -35.82 0.66 -23.09
N VAL A 858 -36.81 0.28 -23.91
CA VAL A 858 -37.01 0.93 -25.21
C VAL A 858 -37.57 2.34 -25.05
N GLU A 859 -38.45 2.58 -24.08
CA GLU A 859 -38.92 3.93 -23.76
C GLU A 859 -37.76 4.84 -23.32
N GLU A 860 -36.89 4.35 -22.43
CA GLU A 860 -35.71 5.10 -21.99
C GLU A 860 -34.68 5.29 -23.12
N LEU A 861 -34.50 4.28 -23.98
CA LEU A 861 -33.70 4.44 -25.20
C LEU A 861 -34.24 5.57 -26.08
N MET A 862 -35.56 5.67 -26.26
CA MET A 862 -36.15 6.74 -27.06
C MET A 862 -35.99 8.12 -26.42
N ARG A 863 -35.95 8.20 -25.08
CA ARG A 863 -35.59 9.43 -24.37
C ARG A 863 -34.15 9.83 -24.70
N LEU A 864 -33.18 8.90 -24.58
CA LEU A 864 -31.77 9.16 -24.94
C LEU A 864 -31.57 9.49 -26.43
N VAL A 865 -32.34 8.84 -27.31
CA VAL A 865 -32.35 9.14 -28.75
C VAL A 865 -32.84 10.57 -28.99
N SER A 866 -33.87 11.01 -28.28
CA SER A 866 -34.39 12.37 -28.40
C SER A 866 -33.36 13.40 -27.92
N ASP A 867 -32.75 13.18 -26.75
CA ASP A 867 -31.67 14.03 -26.20
C ASP A 867 -30.47 14.12 -27.17
N ALA A 868 -30.10 13.00 -27.78
CA ALA A 868 -29.01 12.93 -28.74
C ALA A 868 -29.32 13.69 -30.04
N VAL A 869 -30.56 13.65 -30.51
CA VAL A 869 -31.01 14.42 -31.68
C VAL A 869 -30.96 15.91 -31.38
N GLU A 870 -31.46 16.34 -30.22
CA GLU A 870 -31.44 17.76 -29.81
C GLU A 870 -30.01 18.31 -29.66
N SER A 871 -29.08 17.47 -29.23
CA SER A 871 -27.67 17.83 -29.02
C SER A 871 -26.77 17.58 -30.23
N GLU A 872 -27.33 17.17 -31.37
CA GLU A 872 -26.58 16.78 -32.59
C GLU A 872 -25.46 15.75 -32.32
N GLN A 873 -25.75 14.79 -31.45
CA GLN A 873 -24.86 13.71 -31.05
C GLN A 873 -25.24 12.40 -31.73
N ARG A 874 -24.24 11.54 -31.94
CA ARG A 874 -24.44 10.22 -32.56
C ARG A 874 -24.39 9.11 -31.52
N LEU A 875 -25.26 8.12 -31.70
CA LEU A 875 -25.41 7.01 -30.76
C LEU A 875 -24.85 5.69 -31.32
N LEU A 876 -24.22 4.92 -30.44
CA LEU A 876 -23.98 3.50 -30.62
C LEU A 876 -24.84 2.70 -29.65
N ILE A 877 -25.63 1.78 -30.18
CA ILE A 877 -26.56 0.97 -29.39
C ILE A 877 -26.07 -0.48 -29.43
N PHE A 878 -25.66 -1.01 -28.29
CA PHE A 878 -25.19 -2.37 -28.14
C PHE A 878 -26.28 -3.28 -27.57
N THR A 879 -26.38 -4.47 -28.15
CA THR A 879 -27.18 -5.59 -27.62
C THR A 879 -26.44 -6.91 -27.81
N GLN A 880 -26.60 -7.85 -26.88
CA GLN A 880 -26.09 -9.21 -27.03
C GLN A 880 -26.91 -10.03 -28.04
N TYR A 881 -28.17 -9.64 -28.29
CA TYR A 881 -29.13 -10.43 -29.03
C TYR A 881 -29.37 -9.89 -30.44
N ARG A 882 -29.07 -10.73 -31.45
CA ARG A 882 -29.35 -10.40 -32.85
C ARG A 882 -30.83 -10.13 -33.09
N ALA A 883 -31.71 -11.00 -32.56
CA ALA A 883 -33.16 -10.89 -32.72
C ALA A 883 -33.68 -9.53 -32.19
N PHE A 884 -33.14 -9.05 -31.08
CA PHE A 884 -33.54 -7.73 -30.56
C PHE A 884 -33.05 -6.57 -31.43
N GLY A 885 -31.83 -6.66 -31.95
CA GLY A 885 -31.33 -5.69 -32.94
C GLY A 885 -32.17 -5.66 -34.23
N GLU A 886 -32.70 -6.81 -34.67
CA GLU A 886 -33.61 -6.93 -35.81
C GLU A 886 -35.00 -6.30 -35.53
N ILE A 887 -35.43 -6.21 -34.27
CA ILE A 887 -36.63 -5.46 -33.86
C ILE A 887 -36.35 -3.95 -33.81
N LEU A 888 -35.20 -3.56 -33.25
CA LEU A 888 -34.86 -2.14 -33.04
C LEU A 888 -34.46 -1.41 -34.33
N ALA A 889 -33.77 -2.06 -35.26
CA ALA A 889 -33.25 -1.38 -36.46
C ALA A 889 -34.36 -0.79 -37.35
N PRO A 890 -35.45 -1.52 -37.69
CA PRO A 890 -36.57 -0.94 -38.43
C PRO A 890 -37.27 0.15 -37.64
N TYR A 891 -37.53 -0.08 -36.35
CA TYR A 891 -38.20 0.88 -35.48
C TYR A 891 -37.47 2.23 -35.38
N LEU A 892 -36.15 2.21 -35.20
CA LEU A 892 -35.33 3.43 -35.22
C LEU A 892 -35.23 4.03 -36.62
N SER A 893 -35.19 3.21 -37.67
CA SER A 893 -35.15 3.72 -39.04
C SER A 893 -36.41 4.52 -39.39
N ASP A 894 -37.57 4.03 -38.97
CA ASP A 894 -38.84 4.73 -39.12
C ASP A 894 -38.88 6.04 -38.31
N TYR A 895 -38.35 6.01 -37.08
CA TYR A 895 -38.26 7.21 -36.24
C TYR A 895 -37.35 8.30 -36.83
N PHE A 896 -36.16 7.93 -37.30
CA PHE A 896 -35.20 8.88 -37.89
C PHE A 896 -35.52 9.26 -39.34
N GLY A 897 -36.44 8.54 -40.01
CA GLY A 897 -36.66 8.67 -41.45
C GLY A 897 -35.43 8.32 -42.29
N ALA A 898 -34.49 7.55 -41.73
CA ALA A 898 -33.21 7.19 -42.34
C ALA A 898 -32.81 5.77 -41.95
N GLN A 899 -32.16 5.05 -42.86
CA GLN A 899 -31.76 3.67 -42.60
C GLN A 899 -30.69 3.58 -41.49
N ILE A 900 -31.04 2.97 -40.36
CA ILE A 900 -30.12 2.72 -39.25
C ILE A 900 -29.37 1.39 -39.50
N PRO A 901 -28.02 1.41 -39.60
CA PRO A 901 -27.25 0.20 -39.83
C PRO A 901 -27.19 -0.68 -38.58
N PHE A 902 -27.33 -2.00 -38.79
CA PHE A 902 -27.13 -3.01 -37.76
C PHE A 902 -25.93 -3.91 -38.09
N LEU A 903 -24.87 -3.80 -37.29
CA LEU A 903 -23.65 -4.60 -37.45
C LEU A 903 -23.68 -5.84 -36.55
N HIS A 904 -23.76 -7.01 -37.18
CA HIS A 904 -23.75 -8.30 -36.50
C HIS A 904 -22.84 -9.32 -37.20
N GLY A 905 -22.64 -10.48 -36.56
CA GLY A 905 -21.70 -11.52 -37.04
C GLY A 905 -22.00 -12.07 -38.45
N GLY A 906 -23.23 -11.92 -38.93
CA GLY A 906 -23.67 -12.38 -40.26
C GLY A 906 -23.28 -11.44 -41.42
N VAL A 907 -22.84 -10.21 -41.13
CA VAL A 907 -22.43 -9.24 -42.17
C VAL A 907 -21.06 -9.63 -42.72
N SER A 908 -20.88 -9.58 -44.05
CA SER A 908 -19.58 -9.85 -44.70
C SER A 908 -18.54 -8.80 -44.32
N LYS A 909 -17.23 -9.11 -44.44
CA LYS A 909 -16.16 -8.16 -44.12
C LYS A 909 -16.29 -6.84 -44.90
N VAL A 910 -16.53 -6.92 -46.21
CA VAL A 910 -16.73 -5.75 -47.08
C VAL A 910 -17.97 -4.94 -46.65
N GLY A 911 -19.06 -5.63 -46.27
CA GLY A 911 -20.25 -4.97 -45.76
C GLY A 911 -20.01 -4.24 -44.43
N ARG A 912 -19.23 -4.85 -43.51
CA ARG A 912 -18.87 -4.23 -42.23
C ARG A 912 -18.02 -2.98 -42.43
N ASP A 913 -16.98 -3.05 -43.25
CA ASP A 913 -16.09 -1.92 -43.52
C ASP A 913 -16.90 -0.74 -44.10
N ARG A 914 -17.81 -1.01 -45.05
CA ARG A 914 -18.73 0.00 -45.61
C ARG A 914 -19.68 0.61 -44.58
N MET A 915 -20.26 -0.19 -43.68
CA MET A 915 -21.12 0.32 -42.61
C MET A 915 -20.37 1.26 -41.66
N VAL A 916 -19.15 0.89 -41.29
CA VAL A 916 -18.29 1.67 -40.37
C VAL A 916 -17.82 2.97 -41.03
N GLU A 917 -17.40 2.91 -42.30
CA GLU A 917 -17.06 4.11 -43.08
C GLU A 917 -18.25 5.06 -43.21
N ASN A 918 -19.43 4.53 -43.55
CA ASN A 918 -20.64 5.34 -43.68
C ASN A 918 -21.03 6.01 -42.36
N PHE A 919 -21.01 5.27 -41.24
CA PHE A 919 -21.29 5.81 -39.91
C PHE A 919 -20.30 6.89 -39.46
N GLN A 920 -19.03 6.78 -39.85
CA GLN A 920 -18.02 7.79 -39.50
C GLN A 920 -18.04 9.03 -40.40
N SER A 921 -18.70 8.98 -41.56
CA SER A 921 -18.79 10.13 -42.46
C SER A 921 -19.60 11.28 -41.85
N PRO A 922 -19.35 12.56 -42.20
CA PRO A 922 -20.12 13.70 -41.69
C PRO A 922 -21.63 13.63 -41.98
N GLN A 923 -22.03 12.92 -43.05
CA GLN A 923 -23.42 12.70 -43.45
C GLN A 923 -23.93 11.29 -43.08
N GLY A 924 -23.19 10.59 -42.21
CA GLY A 924 -23.54 9.25 -41.74
C GLY A 924 -24.81 9.23 -40.88
N PRO A 925 -25.39 8.04 -40.68
CA PRO A 925 -26.61 7.88 -39.88
C PRO A 925 -26.41 8.33 -38.42
N PRO A 926 -27.48 8.85 -37.77
CA PRO A 926 -27.41 9.39 -36.41
C PRO A 926 -27.22 8.32 -35.33
N ALA A 927 -27.60 7.07 -35.63
CA ALA A 927 -27.42 5.94 -34.74
C ALA A 927 -26.88 4.72 -35.52
N MET A 928 -26.23 3.81 -34.81
CA MET A 928 -25.85 2.50 -35.31
C MET A 928 -26.00 1.44 -34.23
N ILE A 929 -26.55 0.29 -34.60
CA ILE A 929 -26.75 -0.85 -33.69
C ILE A 929 -25.62 -1.85 -33.89
N LEU A 930 -25.09 -2.42 -32.81
CA LEU A 930 -24.04 -3.43 -32.84
C LEU A 930 -24.37 -4.61 -31.93
N SER A 931 -24.15 -5.83 -32.44
CA SER A 931 -24.11 -6.99 -31.55
C SER A 931 -22.78 -7.04 -30.80
N LEU A 932 -22.78 -7.29 -29.48
CA LEU A 932 -21.56 -7.28 -28.65
C LEU A 932 -20.41 -8.15 -29.21
N LYS A 933 -20.73 -9.36 -29.70
CA LYS A 933 -19.73 -10.28 -30.30
C LYS A 933 -19.14 -9.77 -31.63
N ALA A 934 -19.88 -8.98 -32.40
CA ALA A 934 -19.37 -8.39 -33.64
C ALA A 934 -18.61 -7.07 -33.36
N GLY A 935 -19.00 -6.34 -32.32
CA GLY A 935 -18.33 -5.13 -31.82
C GLY A 935 -16.97 -5.38 -31.15
N GLY A 936 -16.68 -6.61 -30.70
CA GLY A 936 -15.37 -7.00 -30.14
C GLY A 936 -14.22 -7.12 -31.16
N THR A 937 -14.51 -6.94 -32.46
CA THR A 937 -13.47 -6.90 -33.51
C THR A 937 -12.85 -5.50 -33.59
N GLY A 938 -11.62 -5.38 -34.13
CA GLY A 938 -10.74 -4.19 -34.18
C GLY A 938 -11.27 -2.80 -34.65
N LEU A 939 -12.57 -2.52 -34.62
CA LEU A 939 -13.21 -1.36 -35.24
C LEU A 939 -12.91 -0.04 -34.52
N ASN A 940 -12.88 1.06 -35.28
CA ASN A 940 -12.73 2.43 -34.78
C ASN A 940 -14.04 3.18 -35.03
N LEU A 941 -14.73 3.64 -33.98
CA LEU A 941 -16.07 4.26 -34.07
C LEU A 941 -16.11 5.61 -33.35
N THR A 942 -15.11 6.47 -33.61
CA THR A 942 -14.91 7.76 -32.91
C THR A 942 -15.96 8.83 -33.24
N ALA A 943 -16.88 8.56 -34.18
CA ALA A 943 -17.94 9.51 -34.54
C ALA A 943 -19.09 9.57 -33.51
N ALA A 944 -19.18 8.58 -32.61
CA ALA A 944 -20.21 8.53 -31.58
C ALA A 944 -19.73 9.17 -30.28
N SER A 945 -20.60 9.96 -29.64
CA SER A 945 -20.39 10.53 -28.30
C SER A 945 -21.31 9.90 -27.25
N ILE A 946 -22.34 9.17 -27.67
CA ILE A 946 -23.23 8.44 -26.78
C ILE A 946 -23.13 6.93 -27.08
N VAL A 947 -22.93 6.13 -26.06
CA VAL A 947 -22.95 4.67 -26.12
C VAL A 947 -24.04 4.15 -25.19
N VAL A 948 -24.93 3.29 -25.69
CA VAL A 948 -26.02 2.69 -24.91
C VAL A 948 -25.88 1.17 -24.94
N HIS A 949 -25.70 0.55 -23.78
CA HIS A 949 -25.81 -0.91 -23.61
C HIS A 949 -27.23 -1.24 -23.18
N MET A 950 -27.99 -1.86 -24.09
CA MET A 950 -29.38 -2.24 -23.86
C MET A 950 -29.51 -3.40 -22.86
N ASP A 951 -28.57 -4.34 -22.90
CA ASP A 951 -28.55 -5.51 -22.03
C ASP A 951 -27.15 -5.69 -21.43
N ARG A 952 -27.11 -6.12 -20.17
CA ARG A 952 -25.85 -6.32 -19.45
C ARG A 952 -25.21 -7.65 -19.80
N TRP A 953 -23.94 -7.57 -20.14
CA TRP A 953 -23.03 -8.69 -20.26
C TRP A 953 -22.18 -8.76 -19.00
N TRP A 954 -22.36 -9.83 -18.23
CA TRP A 954 -21.79 -9.94 -16.87
C TRP A 954 -20.27 -10.11 -16.81
N ASN A 955 -19.58 -10.19 -17.97
CA ASN A 955 -18.13 -10.04 -18.04
C ASN A 955 -17.77 -8.60 -18.41
N PRO A 956 -17.30 -7.77 -17.45
CA PRO A 956 -16.97 -6.36 -17.68
C PRO A 956 -15.94 -6.14 -18.79
N ALA A 957 -15.01 -7.09 -19.00
CA ALA A 957 -13.98 -6.97 -20.02
C ALA A 957 -14.55 -6.92 -21.45
N VAL A 958 -15.63 -7.66 -21.70
CA VAL A 958 -16.29 -7.69 -23.02
C VAL A 958 -17.08 -6.41 -23.28
N GLU A 959 -17.80 -5.90 -22.26
CA GLU A 959 -18.51 -4.61 -22.36
C GLU A 959 -17.53 -3.44 -22.54
N ASN A 960 -16.46 -3.43 -21.75
CA ASN A 960 -15.42 -2.41 -21.83
C ASN A 960 -14.73 -2.45 -23.20
N GLN A 961 -14.42 -3.64 -23.72
CA GLN A 961 -13.83 -3.79 -25.05
C GLN A 961 -14.74 -3.26 -26.18
N ALA A 962 -16.06 -3.39 -26.04
CA ALA A 962 -17.04 -2.84 -26.97
C ALA A 962 -17.19 -1.31 -26.84
N THR A 963 -17.23 -0.81 -25.60
CA THR A 963 -17.33 0.62 -25.26
C THR A 963 -16.08 1.40 -25.70
N ASP A 964 -14.92 0.79 -25.50
CA ASP A 964 -13.61 1.30 -25.89
C ASP A 964 -13.40 1.37 -27.41
N ARG A 965 -14.43 1.08 -28.23
CA ARG A 965 -14.41 1.35 -29.68
C ARG A 965 -14.87 2.77 -30.01
N ALA A 966 -15.74 3.34 -29.18
CA ALA A 966 -16.17 4.73 -29.22
C ALA A 966 -15.17 5.65 -28.49
N PHE A 967 -14.62 5.16 -27.37
CA PHE A 967 -13.64 5.87 -26.55
C PHE A 967 -12.20 5.50 -26.94
N ARG A 968 -11.76 6.00 -28.10
CA ARG A 968 -10.43 5.76 -28.71
C ARG A 968 -9.72 7.05 -29.08
N ILE A 969 -8.39 6.97 -29.24
CA ILE A 969 -7.57 8.04 -29.82
C ILE A 969 -8.15 8.45 -31.19
N GLY A 970 -8.47 9.73 -31.34
CA GLY A 970 -9.22 10.29 -32.47
C GLY A 970 -10.60 10.81 -32.10
N GLN A 971 -11.12 10.42 -30.94
CA GLN A 971 -12.29 11.03 -30.31
C GLN A 971 -11.95 12.45 -29.85
N ARG A 972 -12.83 13.41 -30.18
CA ARG A 972 -12.70 14.83 -29.81
C ARG A 972 -13.81 15.32 -28.89
N LYS A 973 -14.84 14.51 -28.66
CA LYS A 973 -15.97 14.80 -27.79
C LYS A 973 -15.95 13.89 -26.57
N ASP A 974 -16.46 14.37 -25.45
CA ASP A 974 -16.72 13.53 -24.29
C ASP A 974 -17.66 12.39 -24.66
N VAL A 975 -17.43 11.21 -24.07
CA VAL A 975 -18.20 10.00 -24.37
C VAL A 975 -19.01 9.60 -23.15
N THR A 976 -20.32 9.65 -23.28
CA THR A 976 -21.25 9.17 -22.24
C THR A 976 -21.70 7.76 -22.55
N VAL A 977 -21.54 6.86 -21.58
CA VAL A 977 -21.86 5.44 -21.68
C VAL A 977 -23.01 5.12 -20.74
N TYR A 978 -24.18 4.85 -21.30
CA TYR A 978 -25.37 4.43 -20.57
C TYR A 978 -25.45 2.91 -20.52
N LYS A 979 -25.52 2.35 -19.30
CA LYS A 979 -25.71 0.92 -19.04
C LYS A 979 -27.10 0.70 -18.46
N MET A 980 -28.02 0.12 -19.23
CA MET A 980 -29.40 -0.08 -18.78
C MET A 980 -29.53 -1.32 -17.89
N ILE A 981 -30.26 -1.17 -16.79
CA ILE A 981 -30.58 -2.24 -15.82
C ILE A 981 -32.06 -2.17 -15.51
N THR A 982 -32.74 -3.31 -15.46
CA THR A 982 -34.17 -3.34 -15.13
C THR A 982 -34.41 -3.46 -13.63
N ALA A 983 -35.15 -2.52 -13.07
CA ALA A 983 -35.47 -2.45 -11.64
C ALA A 983 -36.25 -3.67 -11.16
N GLY A 984 -35.91 -4.15 -9.96
CA GLY A 984 -36.55 -5.28 -9.28
C GLY A 984 -36.29 -6.63 -9.94
N THR A 985 -35.43 -6.71 -10.97
CA THR A 985 -35.15 -7.95 -11.69
C THR A 985 -33.81 -8.55 -11.29
N LEU A 986 -33.55 -9.74 -11.82
CA LEU A 986 -32.24 -10.36 -11.80
C LEU A 986 -31.11 -9.40 -12.26
N GLU A 987 -31.36 -8.49 -13.20
CA GLU A 987 -30.30 -7.57 -13.66
C GLU A 987 -29.81 -6.62 -12.56
N GLU A 988 -30.73 -6.14 -11.71
CA GLU A 988 -30.40 -5.28 -10.56
C GLU A 988 -29.72 -6.10 -9.45
N SER A 989 -30.23 -7.30 -9.16
CA SER A 989 -29.62 -8.19 -8.16
C SER A 989 -28.17 -8.56 -8.50
N ILE A 990 -27.86 -8.79 -9.78
CA ILE A 990 -26.48 -9.05 -10.21
C ILE A 990 -25.62 -7.78 -10.11
N GLN A 991 -26.17 -6.60 -10.41
CA GLN A 991 -25.45 -5.35 -10.21
C GLN A 991 -25.14 -5.09 -8.73
N ASP A 992 -26.06 -5.39 -7.82
CA ASP A 992 -25.84 -5.26 -6.37
C ASP A 992 -24.72 -6.19 -5.88
N ILE A 993 -24.57 -7.37 -6.48
CA ILE A 993 -23.44 -8.28 -6.23
C ILE A 993 -22.13 -7.67 -6.74
N LEU A 994 -22.13 -7.17 -7.98
CA LEU A 994 -20.94 -6.55 -8.60
C LEU A 994 -20.49 -5.27 -7.86
N ASP A 995 -21.43 -4.52 -7.29
CA ASP A 995 -21.17 -3.33 -6.46
C ASP A 995 -20.68 -3.68 -5.03
N GLY A 996 -20.61 -4.97 -4.68
CA GLY A 996 -20.18 -5.44 -3.35
C GLY A 996 -21.19 -5.17 -2.23
N LYS A 997 -22.45 -4.86 -2.55
CA LYS A 997 -23.50 -4.53 -1.57
C LYS A 997 -24.10 -5.76 -0.88
N THR A 998 -23.75 -6.97 -1.32
CA THR A 998 -24.27 -8.24 -0.81
C THR A 998 -23.13 -9.14 -0.33
N GLN A 999 -23.26 -9.80 0.84
CA GLN A 999 -22.25 -10.70 1.42
C GLN A 999 -21.86 -11.90 0.52
N LEU A 1000 -22.64 -12.19 -0.53
CA LEU A 1000 -22.38 -13.21 -1.54
C LEU A 1000 -21.20 -12.87 -2.48
N ALA A 1001 -20.65 -11.65 -2.41
CA ALA A 1001 -19.63 -11.14 -3.33
C ALA A 1001 -18.25 -11.84 -3.22
N SER A 1002 -17.90 -12.42 -2.07
CA SER A 1002 -16.54 -12.90 -1.80
C SER A 1002 -16.15 -14.20 -2.53
N ALA A 1003 -17.11 -14.94 -3.10
CA ALA A 1003 -16.85 -16.24 -3.71
C ALA A 1003 -16.99 -16.26 -5.25
N VAL A 1004 -17.38 -15.17 -5.91
CA VAL A 1004 -18.09 -15.29 -7.20
C VAL A 1004 -17.71 -14.23 -8.25
N VAL A 1005 -16.46 -14.21 -8.69
CA VAL A 1005 -16.10 -13.52 -9.95
C VAL A 1005 -15.13 -14.39 -10.76
N GLY A 1006 -15.69 -15.19 -11.68
CA GLY A 1006 -14.99 -15.92 -12.72
C GLY A 1006 -15.68 -15.76 -14.08
N GLU A 1007 -15.07 -16.24 -15.17
CA GLU A 1007 -15.55 -16.03 -16.56
C GLU A 1007 -17.02 -16.46 -16.79
N GLY A 1008 -17.88 -15.49 -17.12
CA GLY A 1008 -19.21 -15.71 -17.72
C GLY A 1008 -20.36 -15.95 -16.73
N GLU A 1009 -21.52 -16.33 -17.26
CA GLU A 1009 -22.74 -16.63 -16.48
C GLU A 1009 -22.66 -17.97 -15.70
N GLY A 1010 -21.51 -18.67 -15.76
CA GLY A 1010 -21.36 -20.02 -15.21
C GLY A 1010 -21.50 -20.09 -13.68
N TRP A 1011 -21.09 -19.05 -12.97
CA TRP A 1011 -21.21 -19.00 -11.51
C TRP A 1011 -22.66 -19.01 -11.02
N LEU A 1012 -23.60 -18.46 -11.81
CA LEU A 1012 -25.03 -18.49 -11.50
C LEU A 1012 -25.55 -19.93 -11.47
N THR A 1013 -24.88 -20.86 -12.17
CA THR A 1013 -25.25 -22.28 -12.18
C THR A 1013 -24.73 -23.06 -10.98
N GLU A 1014 -23.86 -22.46 -10.16
CA GLU A 1014 -23.27 -23.05 -8.96
C GLU A 1014 -23.99 -22.62 -7.67
N LEU A 1015 -24.90 -21.65 -7.75
CA LEU A 1015 -25.71 -21.19 -6.63
C LEU A 1015 -26.70 -22.25 -6.14
N SER A 1016 -27.00 -22.21 -4.84
CA SER A 1016 -28.06 -23.03 -4.24
C SER A 1016 -29.44 -22.65 -4.81
N PRO A 1017 -30.44 -23.56 -4.75
CA PRO A 1017 -31.80 -23.25 -5.19
C PRO A 1017 -32.39 -22.01 -4.52
N GLU A 1018 -32.08 -21.81 -3.23
CA GLU A 1018 -32.59 -20.71 -2.40
C GLU A 1018 -31.96 -19.37 -2.80
N GLU A 1019 -30.64 -19.34 -3.03
CA GLU A 1019 -29.93 -18.15 -3.53
C GLU A 1019 -30.39 -17.77 -4.94
N LEU A 1020 -30.58 -18.78 -5.81
CA LEU A 1020 -31.06 -18.54 -7.16
C LEU A 1020 -32.50 -18.01 -7.17
N ALA A 1021 -33.38 -18.56 -6.33
CA ALA A 1021 -34.75 -18.07 -6.15
C ALA A 1021 -34.76 -16.63 -5.65
N MET A 1022 -33.89 -16.30 -4.69
CA MET A 1022 -33.74 -14.93 -4.16
C MET A 1022 -33.29 -13.96 -5.26
N LEU A 1023 -32.35 -14.37 -6.13
CA LEU A 1023 -31.87 -13.55 -7.24
C LEU A 1023 -32.91 -13.36 -8.34
N MET A 1024 -33.70 -14.38 -8.64
CA MET A 1024 -34.72 -14.36 -9.70
C MET A 1024 -36.02 -13.68 -9.24
N SER A 1025 -36.28 -13.62 -7.93
CA SER A 1025 -37.49 -13.01 -7.38
C SER A 1025 -37.65 -11.55 -7.80
N TYR A 1026 -38.85 -11.18 -8.25
CA TYR A 1026 -39.16 -9.80 -8.60
C TYR A 1026 -39.37 -8.98 -7.31
N ARG A 1027 -38.48 -8.03 -7.04
CA ARG A 1027 -38.61 -7.09 -5.92
C ARG A 1027 -39.47 -5.91 -6.36
N GLY A 1028 -40.77 -6.11 -6.40
CA GLY A 1028 -41.70 -5.01 -6.66
C GLY A 1028 -41.55 -3.94 -5.58
N ARG A 1029 -41.40 -2.67 -5.98
CA ARG A 1029 -41.84 -1.57 -5.12
C ARG A 1029 -43.36 -1.58 -5.21
N ASP A 1030 -44.02 -2.18 -4.23
CA ASP A 1030 -45.47 -2.05 -4.10
C ASP A 1030 -45.78 -0.54 -4.05
N THR A 1031 -46.49 -0.05 -5.06
CA THR A 1031 -47.05 1.30 -5.13
C THR A 1031 -48.12 1.51 -4.09
#